data_AF-A0AB34H4S6-F1
#
_entry.id   AF-A0AB34H4S6-F1
#
_cell.length_a   1.000
_cell.length_b   1.000
_cell.length_c   1.000
_cell.angle_alpha   90.00
_cell.angle_beta   90.00
_cell.angle_gamma   90.00
#
_symmetry.space_group_name_H-M   'P 1'
#
loop_
_entity.id
_entity.type
_entity.pdbx_description
1 polymer ?
#
loop_
_entity_poly.entity_id
_entity_poly.type
_entity_poly.pdbx_seq_one_letter_code
_entity_poly.pdbx_strand_id
1 'polypeptide(L)'
;MQRTGCDFYGTGRFGQTTPPLVDFLKDILRRYPEGGQILKELIQNAEDAGATEVKFLYDETQYGTETLWSKDMAQYQGPALYVHNNAVFTPEDWHGIQEIARSRKKDDPLKVGRFGIGFNSVYHITDVPCIFSGDQIGMLDPHQTLFGPHESGQCWNLKDDSKEISELSDQFAPFIGIFGSTKETFINGSFPGTFFRFPLRLQPSQLSSNLYNKQKVLELFESFRADADTVLLFLKSVQDISLLVREADGTEKLVFRVSASESAALTQERPDSIKILGAAIGNYCEKIPSSSITCVTYPINIVLEDESARGAQRTSWLVCNGVGGRGISSRLDALADELKFVPVIGIATLLSSRAEEEGGTASAFSGKAFCFLPLPPGEESKTGLPVHISGFFGLTDNRRSIKWRELDQWRDPAALWNEFLVLNVVPRAYATLILDCIERLQAGRSPDLPLSVDVIYKLWPDVKRVTAHWQPVLEPLFHELFQHAVLYSLSGHWVPLEQACFSELDESLDCTRSVLSYLQSSGKQVVRVPAHVAAAVQLAASGVRPVRKVTPAWTRQVLRKAAHLGGTSAAEKLQLLEFVLSDQAYGELLGLELLPLQNGSFVPFSSSVSDQDVVYISSESYPRYARTPPSAPARTSSRLL
;
A
#
# COMPACT_ATOMS: atom_id res chain seq x y z
N MET A 1 -27.54 78.32 -3.51
CA MET A 1 -26.41 78.82 -2.68
C MET A 1 -26.70 78.37 -1.26
N GLN A 2 -25.87 77.69 -0.48
CA GLN A 2 -24.47 77.28 -0.54
C GLN A 2 -24.35 76.06 0.40
N ARG A 3 -23.75 74.97 -0.10
CA ARG A 3 -22.54 74.31 0.42
C ARG A 3 -22.80 73.11 1.34
N THR A 4 -22.71 71.96 0.68
CA THR A 4 -22.13 70.70 1.15
C THR A 4 -20.93 70.92 2.08
N GLY A 5 -21.03 70.36 3.29
CA GLY A 5 -19.89 70.05 4.15
C GLY A 5 -19.84 68.53 4.33
N CYS A 6 -19.01 67.85 3.55
CA CYS A 6 -18.53 66.51 3.88
C CYS A 6 -17.57 66.66 5.06
N ASP A 7 -17.98 66.28 6.25
CA ASP A 7 -17.06 66.02 7.35
C ASP A 7 -16.66 64.54 7.30
N PHE A 8 -15.62 64.27 6.52
CA PHE A 8 -14.77 63.10 6.70
C PHE A 8 -13.70 63.43 7.76
N TYR A 9 -13.40 62.43 8.60
CA TYR A 9 -12.32 62.27 9.58
C TYR A 9 -12.64 62.51 11.08
N GLY A 10 -12.72 61.39 11.84
CA GLY A 10 -12.30 61.36 13.25
C GLY A 10 -12.75 60.15 14.07
N THR A 11 -11.81 59.26 14.44
CA THR A 11 -11.89 58.08 15.35
C THR A 11 -12.36 56.73 14.77
N GLY A 12 -11.94 56.42 13.54
CA GLY A 12 -12.30 55.17 12.87
C GLY A 12 -11.57 53.95 13.44
N ARG A 13 -12.32 52.92 13.89
CA ARG A 13 -11.84 51.54 13.86
C ARG A 13 -11.59 51.20 12.38
N PHE A 14 -10.32 51.15 11.98
CA PHE A 14 -9.88 50.80 10.64
C PHE A 14 -9.17 49.45 10.71
N GLY A 15 -9.80 48.42 10.17
CA GLY A 15 -9.32 47.04 10.20
C GLY A 15 -10.32 46.11 9.51
N GLN A 16 -9.86 44.95 9.04
CA GLN A 16 -10.74 43.94 8.47
C GLN A 16 -11.59 43.31 9.58
N THR A 17 -12.89 43.15 9.35
CA THR A 17 -13.77 42.43 10.28
C THR A 17 -13.45 40.94 10.22
N THR A 18 -13.29 40.29 11.37
CA THR A 18 -13.12 38.85 11.44
C THR A 18 -14.39 38.19 10.88
N PRO A 19 -14.28 37.29 9.87
CA PRO A 19 -15.45 36.60 9.35
C PRO A 19 -16.07 35.71 10.45
N PRO A 20 -17.40 35.52 10.44
CA PRO A 20 -18.07 34.58 11.33
C PRO A 20 -17.48 33.17 11.22
N LEU A 21 -17.54 32.42 12.33
CA LEU A 21 -17.08 31.02 12.41
C LEU A 21 -17.70 30.13 11.32
N VAL A 22 -18.98 30.37 11.04
CA VAL A 22 -19.75 29.70 9.99
C VAL A 22 -19.09 29.87 8.61
N ASP A 23 -18.56 31.05 8.27
CA ASP A 23 -17.96 31.29 6.96
C ASP A 23 -16.61 30.56 6.81
N PHE A 24 -15.82 30.52 7.89
CA PHE A 24 -14.60 29.71 7.94
C PHE A 24 -14.90 28.21 7.73
N LEU A 25 -15.92 27.69 8.40
CA LEU A 25 -16.35 26.28 8.25
C LEU A 25 -16.91 26.00 6.84
N LYS A 26 -17.69 26.91 6.25
CA LYS A 26 -18.13 26.79 4.84
C LYS A 26 -16.94 26.64 3.89
N ASP A 27 -15.89 27.43 4.07
CA ASP A 27 -14.69 27.36 3.22
C ASP A 27 -13.91 26.06 3.42
N ILE A 28 -13.99 25.44 4.60
CA ILE A 28 -13.52 24.06 4.80
C ILE A 28 -14.40 23.09 4.01
N LEU A 29 -15.72 23.12 4.19
CA LEU A 29 -16.64 22.21 3.51
C LEU A 29 -16.55 22.30 1.98
N ARG A 30 -16.26 23.47 1.42
CA ARG A 30 -16.01 23.66 -0.02
C ARG A 30 -14.73 23.00 -0.52
N ARG A 31 -13.67 23.00 0.31
CA ARG A 31 -12.39 22.36 -0.02
C ARG A 31 -12.42 20.85 0.17
N TYR A 32 -13.27 20.38 1.09
CA TYR A 32 -13.44 18.98 1.44
C TYR A 32 -14.81 18.49 0.97
N PRO A 33 -15.00 18.13 -0.31
CA PRO A 33 -16.30 17.72 -0.82
C PRO A 33 -16.84 16.48 -0.09
N GLU A 34 -18.17 16.35 -0.06
CA GLU A 34 -18.88 15.24 0.59
C GLU A 34 -18.45 13.86 0.04
N GLY A 35 -18.50 12.83 0.90
CA GLY A 35 -18.24 11.44 0.53
C GLY A 35 -17.52 10.63 1.61
N GLY A 36 -17.00 9.45 1.23
CA GLY A 36 -16.35 8.50 2.15
C GLY A 36 -15.15 9.05 2.93
N GLN A 37 -14.63 10.23 2.56
CA GLN A 37 -13.58 10.91 3.32
C GLN A 37 -14.02 11.24 4.75
N ILE A 38 -15.31 11.54 4.99
CA ILE A 38 -15.82 11.85 6.34
C ILE A 38 -15.60 10.66 7.27
N LEU A 39 -15.91 9.45 6.81
CA LEU A 39 -15.71 8.22 7.60
C LEU A 39 -14.22 7.95 7.82
N LYS A 40 -13.38 8.18 6.79
CA LYS A 40 -11.92 8.04 6.88
C LYS A 40 -11.30 8.97 7.92
N GLU A 41 -11.74 10.24 8.01
CA GLU A 41 -11.25 11.17 9.04
C GLU A 41 -11.65 10.73 10.46
N LEU A 42 -12.85 10.17 10.64
CA LEU A 42 -13.29 9.63 11.93
C LEU A 42 -12.53 8.36 12.34
N ILE A 43 -12.19 7.50 11.38
CA ILE A 43 -11.31 6.34 11.61
C ILE A 43 -9.91 6.80 12.00
N GLN A 44 -9.36 7.82 11.34
CA GLN A 44 -8.06 8.40 11.71
C GLN A 44 -8.06 8.98 13.12
N ASN A 45 -9.16 9.65 13.53
CA ASN A 45 -9.28 10.14 14.90
C ASN A 45 -9.30 8.99 15.93
N ALA A 46 -9.95 7.87 15.60
CA ALA A 46 -9.96 6.68 16.44
C ALA A 46 -8.58 5.99 16.50
N GLU A 47 -7.89 5.88 15.37
CA GLU A 47 -6.50 5.38 15.28
C GLU A 47 -5.55 6.24 16.14
N ASP A 48 -5.66 7.56 16.04
CA ASP A 48 -4.89 8.51 16.84
C ASP A 48 -5.14 8.35 18.34
N ALA A 49 -6.37 8.00 18.73
CA ALA A 49 -6.74 7.75 20.11
C ALA A 49 -6.31 6.36 20.61
N GLY A 50 -5.75 5.50 19.74
CA GLY A 50 -5.40 4.12 20.09
C GLY A 50 -6.60 3.20 20.22
N ALA A 51 -7.72 3.51 19.57
CA ALA A 51 -8.87 2.62 19.50
C ALA A 51 -8.53 1.35 18.70
N THR A 52 -9.18 0.24 19.02
CA THR A 52 -9.06 -1.04 18.29
C THR A 52 -10.29 -1.33 17.43
N GLU A 53 -11.43 -0.71 17.74
CA GLU A 53 -12.67 -0.87 16.98
C GLU A 53 -13.33 0.47 16.67
N VAL A 54 -14.00 0.55 15.52
CA VAL A 54 -14.86 1.68 15.11
C VAL A 54 -16.20 1.15 14.64
N LYS A 55 -17.30 1.71 15.14
CA LYS A 55 -18.67 1.33 14.73
C LYS A 55 -19.40 2.55 14.22
N PHE A 56 -19.87 2.49 12.98
CA PHE A 56 -20.77 3.49 12.40
C PHE A 56 -22.19 2.94 12.46
N LEU A 57 -23.12 3.66 13.07
CA LEU A 57 -24.53 3.28 13.17
C LEU A 57 -25.40 4.40 12.60
N TYR A 58 -26.18 4.11 11.57
CA TYR A 58 -27.30 4.98 11.21
C TYR A 58 -28.51 4.62 12.07
N ASP A 59 -29.01 5.57 12.87
CA ASP A 59 -30.15 5.36 13.76
C ASP A 59 -31.34 6.21 13.31
N GLU A 60 -32.48 5.54 13.05
CA GLU A 60 -33.74 6.16 12.66
C GLU A 60 -34.61 6.60 13.85
N THR A 61 -34.17 6.36 15.07
CA THR A 61 -34.92 6.68 16.29
C THR A 61 -35.25 8.17 16.36
N GLN A 62 -36.53 8.48 16.60
CA GLN A 62 -37.02 9.82 16.92
C GLN A 62 -37.20 9.94 18.44
N TYR A 63 -36.49 10.87 19.05
CA TYR A 63 -36.55 11.11 20.49
C TYR A 63 -37.59 12.20 20.84
N GLY A 64 -37.94 12.27 22.13
CA GLY A 64 -38.85 13.28 22.68
C GLY A 64 -38.30 14.70 22.55
N THR A 65 -39.20 15.68 22.66
CA THR A 65 -38.87 17.12 22.53
C THR A 65 -39.51 17.97 23.63
N GLU A 66 -39.86 17.37 24.76
CA GLU A 66 -40.55 18.04 25.87
C GLU A 66 -39.54 18.63 26.87
N THR A 67 -38.51 17.86 27.23
CA THR A 67 -37.49 18.24 28.23
C THR A 67 -36.12 18.48 27.59
N LEU A 68 -36.04 19.54 26.79
CA LEU A 68 -34.83 19.97 26.09
C LEU A 68 -34.22 21.23 26.71
N TRP A 69 -32.93 21.49 26.43
CA TRP A 69 -32.26 22.73 26.84
C TRP A 69 -33.02 23.98 26.38
N SER A 70 -33.52 23.95 25.13
CA SER A 70 -34.42 24.95 24.57
C SER A 70 -35.31 24.33 23.50
N LYS A 71 -36.36 25.06 23.08
CA LYS A 71 -37.25 24.60 21.99
C LYS A 71 -36.51 24.45 20.65
N ASP A 72 -35.44 25.20 20.44
CA ASP A 72 -34.67 25.18 19.19
C ASP A 72 -33.86 23.90 19.02
N MET A 73 -33.69 23.12 20.10
CA MET A 73 -33.04 21.80 20.07
C MET A 73 -33.91 20.70 19.44
N ALA A 74 -35.22 20.92 19.31
CA ALA A 74 -36.16 19.90 18.84
C ALA A 74 -35.79 19.32 17.46
N GLN A 75 -35.23 20.14 16.57
CA GLN A 75 -34.80 19.70 15.23
C GLN A 75 -33.65 18.68 15.23
N TYR A 76 -32.90 18.56 16.34
CA TYR A 76 -31.74 17.67 16.47
C TYR A 76 -32.06 16.35 17.19
N GLN A 77 -33.33 16.13 17.55
CA GLN A 77 -33.81 14.93 18.25
C GLN A 77 -34.19 13.77 17.32
N GLY A 78 -34.05 13.95 16.01
CA GLY A 78 -34.41 12.94 14.99
C GLY A 78 -33.29 11.94 14.67
N PRO A 79 -33.37 11.31 13.48
CA PRO A 79 -32.38 10.37 12.98
C PRO A 79 -30.95 10.94 12.98
N ALA A 80 -29.97 10.09 13.26
CA ALA A 80 -28.58 10.50 13.39
C ALA A 80 -27.61 9.45 12.85
N LEU A 81 -26.45 9.91 12.40
CA LEU A 81 -25.28 9.05 12.23
C LEU A 81 -24.50 9.04 13.55
N TYR A 82 -24.33 7.86 14.12
CA TYR A 82 -23.53 7.62 15.30
C TYR A 82 -22.20 6.99 14.93
N VAL A 83 -21.14 7.38 15.65
CA VAL A 83 -19.79 6.84 15.43
C VAL A 83 -19.14 6.53 16.76
N HIS A 84 -18.90 5.26 17.04
CA HIS A 84 -18.28 4.78 18.27
C HIS A 84 -16.85 4.32 18.04
N ASN A 85 -15.98 4.57 19.01
CA ASN A 85 -14.70 3.88 19.16
C ASN A 85 -14.44 3.60 20.65
N ASN A 86 -13.63 2.58 20.92
CA ASN A 86 -13.38 2.12 22.29
C ASN A 86 -12.25 2.85 23.04
N ALA A 87 -11.74 3.97 22.52
CA ALA A 87 -10.84 4.85 23.25
C ALA A 87 -11.63 5.92 24.02
N VAL A 88 -11.03 6.50 25.05
CA VAL A 88 -11.61 7.58 25.87
C VAL A 88 -10.81 8.85 25.65
N PHE A 89 -11.50 9.97 25.41
CA PHE A 89 -10.89 11.30 25.28
C PHE A 89 -10.05 11.67 26.49
N THR A 90 -8.85 12.18 26.23
CA THR A 90 -8.06 12.86 27.25
C THR A 90 -8.52 14.31 27.42
N PRO A 91 -8.12 15.02 28.50
CA PRO A 91 -8.37 16.46 28.62
C PRO A 91 -7.87 17.27 27.42
N GLU A 92 -6.76 16.85 26.82
CA GLU A 92 -6.21 17.48 25.62
C GLU A 92 -7.08 17.24 24.38
N ASP A 93 -7.73 16.08 24.26
CA ASP A 93 -8.68 15.81 23.17
C ASP A 93 -9.92 16.70 23.29
N TRP A 94 -10.46 16.87 24.51
CA TRP A 94 -11.59 17.77 24.78
C TRP A 94 -11.25 19.23 24.48
N HIS A 95 -10.07 19.68 24.86
CA HIS A 95 -9.60 21.02 24.50
C HIS A 95 -9.38 21.15 22.99
N GLY A 96 -8.82 20.11 22.35
CA GLY A 96 -8.50 20.10 20.93
C GLY A 96 -9.72 20.10 20.01
N ILE A 97 -10.79 19.37 20.36
CA ILE A 97 -12.00 19.29 19.53
C ILE A 97 -12.81 20.60 19.50
N GLN A 98 -12.63 21.45 20.53
CA GLN A 98 -13.25 22.78 20.60
C GLN A 98 -12.51 23.81 19.73
N GLU A 99 -11.23 23.58 19.37
CA GLU A 99 -10.42 24.50 18.57
C GLU A 99 -10.63 24.31 17.06
N ILE A 100 -11.76 24.80 16.55
CA ILE A 100 -12.21 24.63 15.15
C ILE A 100 -11.17 25.05 14.08
N ALA A 101 -10.32 26.04 14.38
CA ALA A 101 -9.38 26.65 13.42
C ALA A 101 -7.90 26.50 13.79
N ARG A 102 -7.55 25.96 14.98
CA ARG A 102 -6.16 25.81 15.44
C ARG A 102 -5.95 24.38 15.92
N SER A 103 -5.23 23.58 15.14
CA SER A 103 -4.86 22.25 15.59
C SER A 103 -3.60 22.27 16.44
N ARG A 104 -3.72 21.77 17.67
CA ARG A 104 -2.58 21.48 18.55
C ARG A 104 -1.87 20.18 18.22
N LYS A 105 -2.49 19.30 17.41
CA LYS A 105 -1.87 18.07 16.86
C LYS A 105 -0.80 18.37 15.80
N LYS A 106 -0.64 19.63 15.40
CA LYS A 106 0.38 20.06 14.43
C LYS A 106 1.80 19.76 14.89
N ASP A 107 2.05 19.72 16.20
CA ASP A 107 3.40 19.51 16.73
C ASP A 107 3.68 18.04 17.10
N ASP A 108 2.65 17.19 17.18
CA ASP A 108 2.81 15.76 17.50
C ASP A 108 3.05 14.94 16.21
N PRO A 109 4.24 14.34 16.02
CA PRO A 109 4.55 13.53 14.85
C PRO A 109 3.90 12.14 14.86
N LEU A 110 3.37 11.69 16.00
CA LEU A 110 2.76 10.36 16.15
C LEU A 110 1.30 10.31 15.73
N LYS A 111 0.65 11.47 15.59
CA LYS A 111 -0.76 11.60 15.22
C LYS A 111 -0.91 11.75 13.70
N VAL A 112 -1.82 10.98 13.12
CA VAL A 112 -2.21 10.98 11.72
C VAL A 112 -3.06 12.22 11.39
N GLY A 113 -3.99 12.61 12.28
CA GLY A 113 -4.95 13.71 12.09
C GLY A 113 -4.44 15.10 12.49
N ARG A 114 -3.37 15.60 11.85
CA ARG A 114 -2.65 16.79 12.36
C ARG A 114 -3.28 18.15 12.12
N PHE A 115 -4.11 18.30 11.09
CA PHE A 115 -4.66 19.62 10.77
C PHE A 115 -5.85 20.01 11.64
N GLY A 116 -6.44 19.08 12.42
CA GLY A 116 -7.65 19.33 13.23
C GLY A 116 -8.89 19.72 12.40
N ILE A 117 -8.73 19.92 11.10
CA ILE A 117 -9.77 20.30 10.13
C ILE A 117 -10.59 19.08 9.71
N GLY A 118 -10.03 17.86 9.83
CA GLY A 118 -10.69 16.62 9.40
C GLY A 118 -12.03 16.38 10.08
N PHE A 119 -12.12 16.67 11.39
CA PHE A 119 -13.38 16.56 12.13
C PHE A 119 -14.45 17.52 11.59
N ASN A 120 -14.08 18.71 11.13
CA ASN A 120 -15.04 19.69 10.58
C ASN A 120 -15.77 19.16 9.32
N SER A 121 -15.31 18.07 8.69
CA SER A 121 -16.04 17.42 7.61
C SER A 121 -17.41 16.85 8.04
N VAL A 122 -17.64 16.61 9.35
CA VAL A 122 -18.94 16.17 9.87
C VAL A 122 -20.03 17.22 9.68
N TYR A 123 -19.66 18.50 9.50
CA TYR A 123 -20.63 19.56 9.21
C TYR A 123 -21.30 19.43 7.84
N HIS A 124 -20.84 18.51 6.97
CA HIS A 124 -21.65 18.09 5.82
C HIS A 124 -22.97 17.44 6.24
N ILE A 125 -22.96 16.69 7.34
CA ILE A 125 -24.06 15.84 7.80
C ILE A 125 -24.94 16.57 8.82
N THR A 126 -24.32 17.28 9.77
CA THR A 126 -24.99 17.90 10.93
C THR A 126 -24.57 19.36 11.12
N ASP A 127 -25.39 20.14 11.81
CA ASP A 127 -25.00 21.47 12.33
C ASP A 127 -24.57 21.42 13.79
N VAL A 128 -24.97 20.37 14.53
CA VAL A 128 -24.72 20.21 15.97
C VAL A 128 -24.14 18.83 16.25
N PRO A 129 -22.84 18.61 16.03
CA PRO A 129 -22.20 17.36 16.40
C PRO A 129 -22.12 17.25 17.93
N CYS A 130 -22.52 16.10 18.45
CA CYS A 130 -22.43 15.78 19.86
C CYS A 130 -21.34 14.73 20.11
N ILE A 131 -20.68 14.82 21.26
CA ILE A 131 -19.60 13.94 21.69
C ILE A 131 -19.93 13.43 23.09
N PHE A 132 -19.82 12.13 23.33
CA PHE A 132 -19.87 11.54 24.66
C PHE A 132 -18.65 10.66 24.86
N SER A 133 -17.81 11.00 25.84
CA SER A 133 -16.64 10.24 26.22
C SER A 133 -16.32 10.41 27.69
N GLY A 134 -16.03 9.30 28.39
CA GLY A 134 -15.71 9.34 29.81
C GLY A 134 -16.88 9.94 30.60
N ASP A 135 -16.60 10.96 31.40
CA ASP A 135 -17.59 11.62 32.26
C ASP A 135 -18.19 12.90 31.63
N GLN A 136 -17.98 13.17 30.34
CA GLN A 136 -18.40 14.41 29.70
C GLN A 136 -19.22 14.21 28.43
N ILE A 137 -20.27 15.02 28.27
CA ILE A 137 -21.03 15.18 27.02
C ILE A 137 -20.82 16.61 26.52
N GLY A 138 -20.43 16.76 25.26
CA GLY A 138 -20.28 18.06 24.61
C GLY A 138 -21.14 18.17 23.36
N MET A 139 -21.67 19.36 23.09
CA MET A 139 -22.38 19.71 21.86
C MET A 139 -21.73 20.95 21.26
N LEU A 140 -21.42 20.93 19.97
CA LEU A 140 -20.86 22.10 19.27
C LEU A 140 -21.98 22.82 18.51
N ASP A 141 -22.02 24.14 18.64
CA ASP A 141 -22.94 25.02 17.90
C ASP A 141 -22.15 26.16 17.22
N PRO A 142 -21.60 25.93 16.02
CA PRO A 142 -20.87 26.98 15.31
C PRO A 142 -21.73 28.18 14.90
N HIS A 143 -23.07 28.07 14.95
CA HIS A 143 -23.98 29.18 14.69
C HIS A 143 -24.10 30.15 15.87
N GLN A 144 -23.71 29.72 17.08
CA GLN A 144 -23.77 30.53 18.31
C GLN A 144 -25.19 31.03 18.61
N THR A 145 -26.17 30.13 18.51
CA THR A 145 -27.59 30.44 18.67
C THR A 145 -28.28 29.61 19.77
N LEU A 146 -27.78 28.41 20.08
CA LEU A 146 -28.46 27.44 20.95
C LEU A 146 -28.15 27.65 22.43
N PHE A 147 -26.89 27.97 22.76
CA PHE A 147 -26.40 28.00 24.15
C PHE A 147 -26.20 29.43 24.69
N GLY A 148 -26.27 30.43 23.83
CA GLY A 148 -26.13 31.84 24.22
C GLY A 148 -25.36 32.65 23.17
N PRO A 149 -25.38 33.99 23.28
CA PRO A 149 -24.62 34.85 22.38
C PRO A 149 -23.12 34.60 22.56
N HIS A 150 -22.43 34.29 21.45
CA HIS A 150 -21.00 33.98 21.39
C HIS A 150 -20.58 32.62 21.97
N GLU A 151 -21.52 31.78 22.40
CA GLU A 151 -21.23 30.42 22.85
C GLU A 151 -21.28 29.46 21.66
N SER A 152 -20.13 28.89 21.28
CA SER A 152 -20.04 27.97 20.14
C SER A 152 -20.25 26.50 20.48
N GLY A 153 -20.79 26.22 21.67
CA GLY A 153 -21.04 24.89 22.19
C GLY A 153 -21.30 24.91 23.69
N GLN A 154 -21.67 23.75 24.25
CA GLN A 154 -21.90 23.54 25.67
C GLN A 154 -21.42 22.14 26.06
N CYS A 155 -20.92 21.98 27.29
CA CYS A 155 -20.59 20.68 27.85
C CYS A 155 -21.29 20.45 29.20
N TRP A 156 -21.47 19.19 29.54
CA TRP A 156 -22.02 18.73 30.80
C TRP A 156 -21.16 17.59 31.34
N ASN A 157 -20.77 17.69 32.60
CA ASN A 157 -20.15 16.60 33.34
C ASN A 157 -21.26 15.72 33.95
N LEU A 158 -21.17 14.41 33.73
CA LEU A 158 -22.18 13.46 34.19
C LEU A 158 -22.39 13.47 35.71
N LYS A 159 -21.38 13.87 36.48
CA LYS A 159 -21.44 13.92 37.95
C LYS A 159 -21.87 15.30 38.42
N ASP A 160 -21.15 16.33 38.00
CA ASP A 160 -21.36 17.71 38.48
C ASP A 160 -22.71 18.25 38.01
N ASP A 161 -23.11 17.93 36.78
CA ASP A 161 -24.35 18.41 36.15
C ASP A 161 -25.47 17.35 36.14
N SER A 162 -25.34 16.30 36.97
CA SER A 162 -26.29 15.17 37.04
C SER A 162 -27.75 15.58 37.23
N LYS A 163 -27.99 16.64 38.02
CA LYS A 163 -29.33 17.19 38.24
C LYS A 163 -29.91 17.80 36.97
N GLU A 164 -29.13 18.62 36.27
CA GLU A 164 -29.55 19.25 35.02
C GLU A 164 -29.78 18.21 33.93
N ILE A 165 -28.88 17.22 33.82
CA ILE A 165 -29.02 16.07 32.91
C ILE A 165 -30.34 15.32 33.16
N SER A 166 -30.74 15.17 34.43
CA SER A 166 -31.99 14.51 34.80
C SER A 166 -33.23 15.34 34.48
N GLU A 167 -33.14 16.67 34.58
CA GLU A 167 -34.21 17.60 34.21
C GLU A 167 -34.40 17.67 32.68
N LEU A 168 -33.30 17.50 31.92
CA LEU A 168 -33.27 17.50 30.46
C LEU A 168 -33.34 16.08 29.87
N SER A 169 -34.29 15.26 30.35
CA SER A 169 -34.34 13.82 30.04
C SER A 169 -34.39 13.50 28.55
N ASP A 170 -35.16 14.27 27.76
CA ASP A 170 -35.25 14.08 26.32
C ASP A 170 -33.95 14.48 25.61
N GLN A 171 -33.26 15.51 26.11
CA GLN A 171 -31.99 15.98 25.54
C GLN A 171 -30.90 14.90 25.61
N PHE A 172 -30.91 14.11 26.69
CA PHE A 172 -29.90 13.10 26.98
C PHE A 172 -30.34 11.66 26.66
N ALA A 173 -31.63 11.41 26.39
CA ALA A 173 -32.12 10.11 25.94
C ALA A 173 -31.36 9.53 24.72
N PRO A 174 -30.91 10.32 23.72
CA PRO A 174 -30.10 9.83 22.61
C PRO A 174 -28.75 9.20 22.97
N PHE A 175 -28.29 9.38 24.21
CA PHE A 175 -27.01 8.87 24.68
C PHE A 175 -27.16 7.59 25.52
N ILE A 176 -28.37 7.03 25.63
CA ILE A 176 -28.71 5.84 26.41
C ILE A 176 -29.28 4.75 25.47
N GLY A 177 -28.95 3.48 25.69
CA GLY A 177 -29.44 2.36 24.88
C GLY A 177 -28.65 2.14 23.58
N ILE A 178 -27.41 2.62 23.53
CA ILE A 178 -26.55 2.54 22.36
C ILE A 178 -25.09 2.30 22.79
N PHE A 179 -24.37 1.43 22.07
CA PHE A 179 -22.97 1.07 22.33
C PHE A 179 -22.66 0.69 23.79
N GLY A 180 -23.61 0.05 24.48
CA GLY A 180 -23.45 -0.34 25.89
C GLY A 180 -23.65 0.80 26.90
N SER A 181 -23.96 2.02 26.46
CA SER A 181 -24.42 3.08 27.36
C SER A 181 -25.81 2.77 27.89
N THR A 182 -25.97 2.80 29.21
CA THR A 182 -27.22 2.51 29.91
C THR A 182 -27.52 3.60 30.94
N LYS A 183 -28.65 3.49 31.65
CA LYS A 183 -28.91 4.37 32.81
C LYS A 183 -27.83 4.25 33.89
N GLU A 184 -27.20 3.08 34.03
CA GLU A 184 -26.09 2.88 34.97
C GLU A 184 -24.85 3.70 34.57
N THR A 185 -24.62 3.94 33.28
CA THR A 185 -23.52 4.80 32.79
C THR A 185 -23.63 6.22 33.35
N PHE A 186 -24.84 6.77 33.36
CA PHE A 186 -25.14 8.10 33.91
C PHE A 186 -25.06 8.12 35.44
N ILE A 187 -25.50 7.05 36.11
CA ILE A 187 -25.40 6.92 37.57
C ILE A 187 -23.93 6.80 38.03
N ASN A 188 -23.14 5.97 37.33
CA ASN A 188 -21.71 5.78 37.60
C ASN A 188 -20.88 6.99 37.18
N GLY A 189 -21.44 7.84 36.32
CA GLY A 189 -20.84 9.07 35.85
C GLY A 189 -19.65 8.86 34.91
N SER A 190 -19.65 7.78 34.12
CA SER A 190 -18.59 7.52 33.14
C SER A 190 -18.99 6.50 32.08
N PHE A 191 -18.74 6.83 30.81
CA PHE A 191 -18.82 5.94 29.66
C PHE A 191 -17.41 5.46 29.25
N PRO A 192 -17.13 4.14 29.24
CA PRO A 192 -15.80 3.59 28.96
C PRO A 192 -15.54 3.47 27.45
N GLY A 193 -15.62 4.59 26.74
CA GLY A 193 -15.35 4.70 25.31
C GLY A 193 -15.66 6.11 24.82
N THR A 194 -15.78 6.26 23.50
CA THR A 194 -16.20 7.50 22.85
C THR A 194 -17.27 7.18 21.83
N PHE A 195 -18.38 7.92 21.83
CA PHE A 195 -19.21 7.99 20.63
C PHE A 195 -19.65 9.40 20.30
N PHE A 196 -19.82 9.62 19.01
CA PHE A 196 -20.34 10.82 18.42
C PHE A 196 -21.79 10.58 17.98
N ARG A 197 -22.65 11.59 18.13
CA ARG A 197 -23.99 11.64 17.54
C ARG A 197 -24.02 12.82 16.58
N PHE A 198 -24.35 12.55 15.32
CA PHE A 198 -24.52 13.56 14.28
C PHE A 198 -25.98 13.57 13.81
N PRO A 199 -26.85 14.38 14.45
CA PRO A 199 -28.24 14.55 14.00
C PRO A 199 -28.26 14.98 12.54
N LEU A 200 -29.03 14.29 11.70
CA LEU A 200 -29.06 14.60 10.27
C LEU A 200 -29.72 15.96 10.03
N ARG A 201 -29.10 16.78 9.17
CA ARG A 201 -29.66 18.07 8.79
C ARG A 201 -30.99 17.89 8.03
N LEU A 202 -32.08 18.39 8.63
CA LEU A 202 -33.43 18.35 8.07
C LEU A 202 -33.81 19.63 7.32
N GLN A 203 -33.20 20.77 7.68
CA GLN A 203 -33.45 22.07 7.05
C GLN A 203 -32.12 22.75 6.68
N PRO A 204 -32.05 23.55 5.60
CA PRO A 204 -30.83 24.26 5.25
C PRO A 204 -30.38 25.18 6.38
N SER A 205 -29.10 25.14 6.72
CA SER A 205 -28.49 26.06 7.66
C SER A 205 -27.62 27.08 6.92
N GLN A 206 -27.06 28.04 7.65
CA GLN A 206 -26.03 28.88 7.05
C GLN A 206 -24.81 28.03 6.66
N LEU A 207 -24.42 27.00 7.42
CA LEU A 207 -23.24 26.18 7.13
C LEU A 207 -23.37 25.40 5.82
N SER A 208 -24.53 24.79 5.60
CA SER A 208 -24.75 23.94 4.43
C SER A 208 -26.23 23.82 4.09
N SER A 209 -26.52 23.80 2.80
CA SER A 209 -27.84 23.45 2.26
C SER A 209 -28.01 21.95 2.02
N ASN A 210 -27.01 21.14 2.37
CA ASN A 210 -27.02 19.71 2.13
C ASN A 210 -27.87 19.00 3.19
N LEU A 211 -29.02 18.47 2.75
CA LEU A 211 -29.91 17.67 3.60
C LEU A 211 -29.51 16.20 3.50
N TYR A 212 -29.43 15.53 4.64
CA TYR A 212 -29.15 14.10 4.74
C TYR A 212 -30.41 13.29 5.04
N ASN A 213 -30.51 12.12 4.43
CA ASN A 213 -31.56 11.14 4.67
C ASN A 213 -30.93 9.74 4.71
N LYS A 214 -31.75 8.71 4.99
CA LYS A 214 -31.33 7.30 4.98
C LYS A 214 -30.51 6.94 3.74
N GLN A 215 -31.01 7.28 2.55
CA GLN A 215 -30.38 6.91 1.29
C GLN A 215 -28.96 7.50 1.15
N LYS A 216 -28.76 8.77 1.49
CA LYS A 216 -27.43 9.40 1.47
C LYS A 216 -26.45 8.79 2.49
N VAL A 217 -26.93 8.36 3.65
CA VAL A 217 -26.08 7.68 4.64
C VAL A 217 -25.68 6.29 4.13
N LEU A 218 -26.60 5.56 3.49
CA LEU A 218 -26.29 4.27 2.87
C LEU A 218 -25.33 4.42 1.68
N GLU A 219 -25.44 5.48 0.87
CA GLU A 219 -24.48 5.81 -0.18
C GLU A 219 -23.08 6.12 0.39
N LEU A 220 -23.02 6.78 1.56
CA LEU A 220 -21.77 7.02 2.27
C LEU A 220 -21.14 5.69 2.75
N PHE A 221 -21.94 4.75 3.25
CA PHE A 221 -21.49 3.40 3.62
C PHE A 221 -20.98 2.62 2.40
N GLU A 222 -21.69 2.67 1.28
CA GLU A 222 -21.27 2.00 0.05
C GLU A 222 -19.98 2.61 -0.53
N SER A 223 -19.83 3.94 -0.47
CA SER A 223 -18.58 4.62 -0.83
C SER A 223 -17.40 4.17 0.02
N PHE A 224 -17.60 3.83 1.29
CA PHE A 224 -16.56 3.28 2.15
C PHE A 224 -16.26 1.82 1.81
N ARG A 225 -17.30 1.02 1.56
CA ARG A 225 -17.17 -0.40 1.19
C ARG A 225 -16.27 -0.60 -0.03
N ALA A 226 -16.29 0.32 -0.98
CA ALA A 226 -15.45 0.29 -2.18
C ALA A 226 -13.92 0.23 -1.92
N ASP A 227 -13.46 0.71 -0.76
CA ASP A 227 -12.05 0.70 -0.33
C ASP A 227 -11.80 -0.21 0.90
N ALA A 228 -12.81 -0.95 1.35
CA ALA A 228 -12.75 -1.67 2.63
C ALA A 228 -11.76 -2.83 2.63
N ASP A 229 -11.46 -3.41 1.48
CA ASP A 229 -10.46 -4.47 1.30
C ASP A 229 -9.03 -4.03 1.65
N THR A 230 -8.78 -2.72 1.67
CA THR A 230 -7.46 -2.14 1.87
C THR A 230 -7.40 -1.11 3.02
N VAL A 231 -8.54 -0.73 3.59
CA VAL A 231 -8.63 0.36 4.59
C VAL A 231 -7.84 0.11 5.87
N LEU A 232 -7.73 -1.16 6.30
CA LEU A 232 -7.04 -1.55 7.53
C LEU A 232 -5.55 -1.87 7.33
N LEU A 233 -5.03 -1.87 6.09
CA LEU A 233 -3.69 -2.39 5.78
C LEU A 233 -2.55 -1.67 6.52
N PHE A 234 -2.68 -0.36 6.68
CA PHE A 234 -1.63 0.48 7.28
C PHE A 234 -2.05 1.13 8.61
N LEU A 235 -3.21 0.72 9.15
CA LEU A 235 -3.62 1.07 10.50
C LEU A 235 -2.89 0.16 11.50
N LYS A 236 -2.46 0.74 12.61
CA LYS A 236 -1.66 0.06 13.63
C LYS A 236 -2.51 -0.34 14.82
N SER A 237 -3.51 0.47 15.15
CA SER A 237 -4.37 0.26 16.32
C SER A 237 -5.74 -0.29 15.93
N VAL A 238 -6.46 0.38 15.02
CA VAL A 238 -7.79 -0.03 14.60
C VAL A 238 -7.71 -1.32 13.79
N GLN A 239 -8.47 -2.32 14.23
CA GLN A 239 -8.50 -3.67 13.67
C GLN A 239 -9.90 -4.09 13.25
N ASP A 240 -10.96 -3.42 13.71
CA ASP A 240 -12.34 -3.74 13.37
C ASP A 240 -13.11 -2.48 13.01
N ILE A 241 -13.78 -2.48 11.85
CA ILE A 241 -14.71 -1.43 11.47
C ILE A 241 -16.03 -2.07 11.06
N SER A 242 -17.12 -1.65 11.71
CA SER A 242 -18.46 -2.16 11.46
C SER A 242 -19.43 -1.04 11.07
N LEU A 243 -20.29 -1.31 10.10
CA LEU A 243 -21.38 -0.43 9.64
C LEU A 243 -22.72 -1.08 10.01
N LEU A 244 -23.57 -0.34 10.71
CA LEU A 244 -24.83 -0.83 11.26
C LEU A 244 -25.97 0.14 10.92
N VAL A 245 -27.19 -0.39 10.95
CA VAL A 245 -28.43 0.39 10.86
C VAL A 245 -29.35 -0.02 12.00
N ARG A 246 -29.93 0.97 12.68
CA ARG A 246 -31.03 0.80 13.63
C ARG A 246 -32.30 1.40 13.03
N GLU A 247 -33.29 0.54 12.80
CA GLU A 247 -34.60 0.94 12.30
C GLU A 247 -35.41 1.61 13.42
N ALA A 248 -36.45 2.36 13.04
CA ALA A 248 -37.26 3.14 14.00
C ALA A 248 -37.98 2.28 15.06
N ASP A 249 -38.10 0.97 14.85
CA ASP A 249 -38.65 0.02 15.82
C ASP A 249 -37.61 -0.50 16.84
N GLY A 250 -36.35 -0.08 16.71
CA GLY A 250 -35.23 -0.48 17.55
C GLY A 250 -34.45 -1.69 17.01
N THR A 251 -34.84 -2.27 15.87
CA THR A 251 -34.12 -3.40 15.26
C THR A 251 -32.77 -2.96 14.74
N GLU A 252 -31.69 -3.58 15.22
CA GLU A 252 -30.31 -3.30 14.79
C GLU A 252 -29.81 -4.39 13.82
N LYS A 253 -29.24 -3.96 12.69
CA LYS A 253 -28.73 -4.84 11.63
C LYS A 253 -27.29 -4.45 11.28
N LEU A 254 -26.43 -5.47 11.15
CA LEU A 254 -25.08 -5.31 10.61
C LEU A 254 -25.15 -5.23 9.09
N VAL A 255 -24.72 -4.10 8.51
CA VAL A 255 -24.66 -3.92 7.05
C VAL A 255 -23.36 -4.48 6.50
N PHE A 256 -22.25 -4.19 7.18
CA PHE A 256 -20.92 -4.54 6.71
C PHE A 256 -19.92 -4.54 7.85
N ARG A 257 -18.93 -5.43 7.80
CA ARG A 257 -17.80 -5.42 8.71
C ARG A 257 -16.51 -5.76 7.98
N VAL A 258 -15.46 -5.01 8.28
CA VAL A 258 -14.08 -5.28 7.87
C VAL A 258 -13.27 -5.49 9.13
N SER A 259 -12.51 -6.58 9.18
CA SER A 259 -11.59 -6.85 10.28
C SER A 259 -10.20 -7.25 9.77
N ALA A 260 -9.19 -6.84 10.53
CA ALA A 260 -7.81 -7.27 10.36
C ALA A 260 -7.53 -8.39 11.35
N SER A 261 -7.07 -9.54 10.86
CA SER A 261 -6.75 -10.71 11.66
C SER A 261 -5.38 -11.26 11.32
N GLU A 262 -4.74 -11.89 12.31
CA GLU A 262 -3.43 -12.54 12.16
C GLU A 262 -3.61 -14.06 12.05
N SER A 263 -2.67 -14.75 11.41
CA SER A 263 -2.64 -16.22 11.50
C SER A 263 -2.34 -16.60 12.95
N ALA A 264 -3.00 -17.65 13.46
CA ALA A 264 -2.79 -18.16 14.82
C ALA A 264 -1.32 -18.51 15.11
N ALA A 265 -0.53 -18.84 14.07
CA ALA A 265 0.90 -19.13 14.20
C ALA A 265 1.80 -17.89 14.34
N LEU A 266 1.29 -16.69 14.01
CA LEU A 266 2.07 -15.45 13.86
C LEU A 266 1.53 -14.27 14.69
N THR A 267 0.69 -14.56 15.70
CA THR A 267 -0.05 -13.55 16.49
C THR A 267 0.80 -12.55 17.29
N GLN A 268 2.13 -12.75 17.36
CA GLN A 268 3.05 -11.83 18.03
C GLN A 268 3.94 -11.04 17.05
N GLU A 269 3.99 -11.44 15.78
CA GLU A 269 4.86 -10.81 14.79
C GLU A 269 4.47 -9.35 14.53
N ARG A 270 3.16 -9.07 14.43
CA ARG A 270 2.66 -7.69 14.22
C ARG A 270 2.79 -6.83 15.49
N PRO A 271 2.38 -7.26 16.71
CA PRO A 271 2.62 -6.48 17.92
C PRO A 271 4.10 -6.11 18.14
N ASP A 272 5.02 -7.08 17.98
CA ASP A 272 6.45 -6.84 18.12
C ASP A 272 6.98 -5.87 17.05
N SER A 273 6.53 -6.04 15.81
CA SER A 273 6.85 -5.14 14.70
C SER A 273 6.38 -3.70 14.98
N ILE A 274 5.15 -3.52 15.47
CA ILE A 274 4.61 -2.20 15.83
C ILE A 274 5.42 -1.56 16.95
N LYS A 275 5.87 -2.34 17.94
CA LYS A 275 6.73 -1.84 19.03
C LYS A 275 8.09 -1.37 18.51
N ILE A 276 8.74 -2.15 17.63
CA ILE A 276 10.00 -1.77 16.99
C ILE A 276 9.82 -0.48 16.17
N LEU A 277 8.72 -0.38 15.43
CA LEU A 277 8.38 0.81 14.65
C LEU A 277 8.19 2.04 15.55
N GLY A 278 7.48 1.89 16.67
CA GLY A 278 7.27 2.94 17.66
C GLY A 278 8.59 3.45 18.25
N ALA A 279 9.51 2.54 18.60
CA ALA A 279 10.85 2.91 19.07
C ALA A 279 11.67 3.64 17.99
N ALA A 280 11.58 3.22 16.73
CA ALA A 280 12.26 3.88 15.62
C ALA A 280 11.74 5.31 15.39
N ILE A 281 10.42 5.51 15.48
CA ILE A 281 9.81 6.84 15.40
C ILE A 281 10.24 7.71 16.59
N GLY A 282 10.23 7.16 17.81
CA GLY A 282 10.71 7.84 19.01
C GLY A 282 12.14 8.33 18.86
N ASN A 283 13.05 7.43 18.44
CA ASN A 283 14.46 7.77 18.19
C ASN A 283 14.61 8.88 17.13
N TYR A 284 13.81 8.84 16.06
CA TYR A 284 13.82 9.88 15.04
C TYR A 284 13.39 11.25 15.60
N CYS A 285 12.33 11.27 16.42
CA CYS A 285 11.80 12.48 17.05
C CYS A 285 12.77 13.05 18.10
N GLU A 286 13.47 12.20 18.84
CA GLU A 286 14.54 12.55 19.78
C GLU A 286 15.84 12.98 19.08
N LYS A 287 15.83 12.99 17.75
CA LYS A 287 16.94 13.41 16.89
C LYS A 287 18.18 12.52 16.99
N ILE A 288 18.00 11.23 17.33
CA ILE A 288 19.09 10.25 17.41
C ILE A 288 19.59 9.94 15.98
N PRO A 289 20.89 10.13 15.68
CA PRO A 289 21.42 9.86 14.35
C PRO A 289 21.36 8.38 13.98
N SER A 290 20.88 8.09 12.77
CA SER A 290 20.93 6.77 12.13
C SER A 290 20.98 6.92 10.62
N SER A 291 21.95 6.26 9.97
CA SER A 291 22.09 6.23 8.50
C SER A 291 21.31 5.08 7.85
N SER A 292 20.67 4.23 8.65
CA SER A 292 19.87 3.08 8.19
C SER A 292 18.37 3.38 8.22
N ILE A 293 17.61 2.58 7.48
CA ILE A 293 16.16 2.49 7.63
C ILE A 293 15.84 1.37 8.61
N THR A 294 14.88 1.58 9.51
CA THR A 294 14.33 0.49 10.32
C THR A 294 13.08 -0.01 9.63
N CYS A 295 13.10 -1.27 9.20
CA CYS A 295 11.97 -1.93 8.54
C CYS A 295 11.46 -3.09 9.39
N VAL A 296 10.15 -3.32 9.35
CA VAL A 296 9.47 -4.47 9.97
C VAL A 296 8.45 -5.05 9.00
N THR A 297 8.37 -6.37 8.95
CA THR A 297 7.49 -7.13 8.06
C THR A 297 6.55 -8.00 8.89
N TYR A 298 5.28 -8.04 8.52
CA TYR A 298 4.31 -8.95 9.14
C TYR A 298 3.15 -9.25 8.17
N PRO A 299 2.58 -10.46 8.23
CA PRO A 299 1.39 -10.79 7.46
C PRO A 299 0.13 -10.26 8.15
N ILE A 300 -0.87 -9.90 7.35
CA ILE A 300 -2.18 -9.45 7.80
C ILE A 300 -3.25 -10.05 6.90
N ASN A 301 -4.36 -10.50 7.49
CA ASN A 301 -5.53 -10.95 6.76
C ASN A 301 -6.64 -9.92 6.91
N ILE A 302 -7.20 -9.47 5.79
CA ILE A 302 -8.38 -8.62 5.78
C ILE A 302 -9.59 -9.52 5.51
N VAL A 303 -10.55 -9.48 6.42
CA VAL A 303 -11.78 -10.27 6.37
C VAL A 303 -12.97 -9.33 6.21
N LEU A 304 -13.71 -9.50 5.13
CA LEU A 304 -14.93 -8.74 4.82
C LEU A 304 -16.15 -9.62 5.08
N GLU A 305 -17.08 -9.12 5.89
CA GLU A 305 -18.36 -9.73 6.21
C GLU A 305 -19.47 -8.79 5.71
N ASP A 306 -20.37 -9.32 4.88
CA ASP A 306 -21.49 -8.60 4.28
C ASP A 306 -22.77 -9.40 4.55
N GLU A 307 -23.85 -8.70 4.92
CA GLU A 307 -25.17 -9.31 5.13
C GLU A 307 -25.66 -10.09 3.90
N SER A 308 -25.32 -9.59 2.70
CA SER A 308 -25.75 -10.15 1.42
C SER A 308 -24.90 -11.33 0.91
N ALA A 309 -23.70 -11.54 1.46
CA ALA A 309 -22.77 -12.56 0.99
C ALA A 309 -22.89 -13.86 1.80
N ARG A 310 -22.91 -15.02 1.12
CA ARG A 310 -22.98 -16.36 1.76
C ARG A 310 -21.69 -16.77 2.51
N GLY A 311 -20.75 -15.87 2.74
CA GLY A 311 -19.53 -16.14 3.48
C GLY A 311 -18.55 -14.98 3.46
N ALA A 312 -17.66 -14.93 4.45
CA ALA A 312 -16.64 -13.90 4.56
C ALA A 312 -15.62 -13.99 3.40
N GLN A 313 -15.22 -12.84 2.86
CA GLN A 313 -14.12 -12.76 1.90
C GLN A 313 -12.82 -12.49 2.66
N ARG A 314 -11.78 -13.27 2.39
CA ARG A 314 -10.47 -13.11 3.02
C ARG A 314 -9.43 -12.79 1.96
N THR A 315 -8.62 -11.77 2.22
CA THR A 315 -7.40 -11.46 1.46
C THR A 315 -6.21 -11.47 2.40
N SER A 316 -5.09 -12.04 1.94
CA SER A 316 -3.87 -12.18 2.73
C SER A 316 -2.79 -11.26 2.16
N TRP A 317 -2.15 -10.48 3.02
CA TRP A 317 -1.18 -9.47 2.64
C TRP A 317 0.10 -9.63 3.46
N LEU A 318 1.24 -9.25 2.87
CA LEU A 318 2.48 -8.99 3.60
C LEU A 318 2.70 -7.48 3.63
N VAL A 319 2.85 -6.92 4.82
CA VAL A 319 3.06 -5.48 5.02
C VAL A 319 4.46 -5.24 5.55
N CYS A 320 5.22 -4.39 4.88
CA CYS A 320 6.49 -3.85 5.34
C CYS A 320 6.32 -2.39 5.75
N ASN A 321 6.53 -2.05 7.01
CA ASN A 321 6.59 -0.67 7.48
C ASN A 321 8.04 -0.26 7.69
N GLY A 322 8.40 0.96 7.28
CA GLY A 322 9.74 1.50 7.38
C GLY A 322 9.77 2.90 7.98
N VAL A 323 10.81 3.20 8.76
CA VAL A 323 11.11 4.54 9.26
C VAL A 323 12.52 4.92 8.81
N GLY A 324 12.64 5.98 8.02
CA GLY A 324 13.93 6.54 7.63
C GLY A 324 14.71 7.01 8.86
N GLY A 325 15.98 6.59 8.99
CA GLY A 325 16.88 7.09 10.01
C GLY A 325 17.26 8.55 9.78
N ARG A 326 17.56 9.25 10.88
CA ARG A 326 18.00 10.65 10.86
C ARG A 326 19.47 10.73 10.46
N GLY A 327 19.75 11.17 9.24
CA GLY A 327 21.06 11.09 8.62
C GLY A 327 21.08 10.39 7.26
N ILE A 328 19.96 9.81 6.82
CA ILE A 328 19.82 9.33 5.44
C ILE A 328 19.92 10.50 4.45
N SER A 329 19.26 11.62 4.76
CA SER A 329 19.31 12.85 3.95
C SER A 329 19.14 14.06 4.86
N SER A 330 20.14 14.93 4.90
CA SER A 330 20.10 16.16 5.69
C SER A 330 18.93 17.06 5.29
N ARG A 331 18.51 17.00 4.01
CA ARG A 331 17.37 17.77 3.51
C ARG A 331 16.03 17.17 3.95
N LEU A 332 15.93 15.84 4.00
CA LEU A 332 14.76 15.16 4.55
C LEU A 332 14.61 15.49 6.05
N ASP A 333 15.70 15.49 6.80
CA ASP A 333 15.70 15.83 8.24
C ASP A 333 15.34 17.30 8.49
N ALA A 334 15.80 18.22 7.66
CA ALA A 334 15.42 19.63 7.73
C ALA A 334 13.92 19.83 7.46
N LEU A 335 13.38 19.16 6.44
CA LEU A 335 11.95 19.19 6.12
C LEU A 335 11.11 18.53 7.22
N ALA A 336 11.59 17.41 7.80
CA ALA A 336 10.97 16.78 8.95
C ALA A 336 10.87 17.76 10.13
N ASP A 337 11.91 18.53 10.42
CA ASP A 337 11.91 19.53 11.50
C ASP A 337 10.98 20.72 11.22
N GLU A 338 10.91 21.18 9.97
CA GLU A 338 10.06 22.30 9.52
C GLU A 338 8.57 21.92 9.53
N LEU A 339 8.24 20.77 8.94
CA LEU A 339 6.88 20.26 8.80
C LEU A 339 6.41 19.44 10.00
N LYS A 340 7.33 19.15 10.94
CA LYS A 340 7.13 18.22 12.05
C LYS A 340 6.79 16.80 11.59
N PHE A 341 7.23 16.39 10.41
CA PHE A 341 6.93 15.07 9.83
C PHE A 341 7.94 14.01 10.29
N VAL A 342 7.58 12.75 10.13
CA VAL A 342 8.48 11.60 10.33
C VAL A 342 8.50 10.77 9.06
N PRO A 343 9.68 10.28 8.61
CA PRO A 343 9.81 9.58 7.34
C PRO A 343 9.32 8.13 7.44
N VAL A 344 8.03 7.97 7.72
CA VAL A 344 7.34 6.69 7.79
C VAL A 344 6.77 6.34 6.43
N ILE A 345 7.00 5.10 6.01
CA ILE A 345 6.38 4.49 4.84
C ILE A 345 5.80 3.12 5.22
N GLY A 346 4.82 2.67 4.45
CA GLY A 346 4.31 1.30 4.46
C GLY A 346 4.25 0.77 3.02
N ILE A 347 4.53 -0.49 2.82
CA ILE A 347 4.42 -1.17 1.53
C ILE A 347 3.67 -2.48 1.75
N ALA A 348 2.60 -2.72 1.00
CA ALA A 348 1.81 -3.94 1.12
C ALA A 348 1.75 -4.67 -0.22
N THR A 349 1.99 -5.98 -0.17
CA THR A 349 1.78 -6.88 -1.31
C THR A 349 0.69 -7.90 -0.99
N LEU A 350 -0.15 -8.17 -1.99
CA LEU A 350 -1.15 -9.21 -1.94
C LEU A 350 -0.45 -10.58 -2.08
N LEU A 351 -0.75 -11.51 -1.18
CA LEU A 351 -0.21 -12.87 -1.20
C LEU A 351 -1.22 -13.86 -1.79
N SER A 352 -2.50 -13.71 -1.43
CA SER A 352 -3.59 -14.49 -2.03
C SER A 352 -4.92 -13.75 -1.96
N SER A 353 -5.73 -13.99 -2.99
CA SER A 353 -7.14 -13.61 -3.06
C SER A 353 -7.95 -14.80 -3.56
N ARG A 354 -9.16 -14.98 -3.04
CA ARG A 354 -10.10 -16.04 -3.45
C ARG A 354 -10.35 -16.08 -4.96
N ALA A 355 -10.18 -14.95 -5.65
CA ALA A 355 -10.32 -14.86 -7.12
C ALA A 355 -9.23 -15.64 -7.90
N GLU A 356 -8.05 -15.85 -7.32
CA GLU A 356 -7.00 -16.66 -7.95
C GLU A 356 -7.22 -18.17 -7.74
N GLU A 357 -7.96 -18.56 -6.69
CA GLU A 357 -8.30 -19.96 -6.40
C GLU A 357 -9.39 -20.51 -7.34
N GLU A 358 -10.23 -19.65 -7.92
CA GLU A 358 -11.34 -20.03 -8.82
C GLU A 358 -11.01 -19.89 -10.32
N GLY A 359 -9.74 -19.66 -10.69
CA GLY A 359 -9.30 -19.67 -12.09
C GLY A 359 -9.80 -18.50 -12.96
N GLY A 360 -10.25 -17.41 -12.32
CA GLY A 360 -10.65 -16.18 -13.02
C GLY A 360 -9.45 -15.44 -13.64
N THR A 361 -9.67 -14.73 -14.75
CA THR A 361 -8.67 -13.82 -15.32
C THR A 361 -8.46 -12.64 -14.35
N ALA A 362 -7.48 -12.76 -13.45
CA ALA A 362 -7.11 -11.69 -12.55
C ALA A 362 -6.70 -10.45 -13.38
N SER A 363 -7.47 -9.37 -13.25
CA SER A 363 -7.04 -8.03 -13.67
C SER A 363 -5.65 -7.79 -13.07
N ALA A 364 -4.68 -7.38 -13.88
CA ALA A 364 -3.32 -7.14 -13.41
C ALA A 364 -3.34 -6.19 -12.20
N PHE A 365 -2.88 -6.66 -11.04
CA PHE A 365 -2.79 -5.86 -9.83
C PHE A 365 -2.06 -4.54 -10.13
N SER A 366 -2.62 -3.43 -9.67
CA SER A 366 -2.04 -2.10 -9.79
C SER A 366 -2.00 -1.46 -8.43
N GLY A 367 -0.79 -1.09 -8.02
CA GLY A 367 -0.51 -0.39 -6.78
C GLY A 367 -1.25 0.93 -6.69
N LYS A 368 -1.61 1.27 -5.45
CA LYS A 368 -2.30 2.50 -5.07
C LYS A 368 -1.49 3.18 -3.97
N ALA A 369 -1.60 4.51 -3.92
CA ALA A 369 -1.01 5.34 -2.91
C ALA A 369 -1.98 5.57 -1.74
N PHE A 370 -1.44 5.55 -0.53
CA PHE A 370 -2.15 5.71 0.74
C PHE A 370 -1.48 6.81 1.54
N CYS A 371 -2.26 7.54 2.33
CA CYS A 371 -1.75 8.33 3.44
C CYS A 371 -2.42 7.78 4.69
N PHE A 372 -1.88 6.65 5.19
CA PHE A 372 -2.45 5.74 6.18
C PHE A 372 -3.74 5.04 5.72
N LEU A 373 -4.72 5.79 5.25
CA LEU A 373 -5.92 5.30 4.59
C LEU A 373 -5.80 5.44 3.06
N PRO A 374 -6.56 4.65 2.28
CA PRO A 374 -6.56 4.74 0.82
C PRO A 374 -6.99 6.13 0.38
N LEU A 375 -6.20 6.73 -0.53
CA LEU A 375 -6.62 7.95 -1.21
C LEU A 375 -7.80 7.63 -2.14
N PRO A 376 -8.67 8.62 -2.46
CA PRO A 376 -9.81 8.40 -3.34
C PRO A 376 -9.45 7.65 -4.63
N PRO A 377 -10.35 6.78 -5.14
CA PRO A 377 -10.10 6.05 -6.37
C PRO A 377 -9.98 7.02 -7.56
N GLY A 378 -8.91 6.90 -8.32
CA GLY A 378 -8.62 7.74 -9.49
C GLY A 378 -7.24 7.43 -10.08
N GLU A 379 -6.91 8.03 -11.22
CA GLU A 379 -5.57 7.89 -11.81
C GLU A 379 -4.48 8.47 -10.91
N GLU A 380 -4.78 9.53 -10.16
CA GLU A 380 -3.84 10.20 -9.25
C GLU A 380 -3.37 9.32 -8.08
N SER A 381 -4.17 8.33 -7.68
CA SER A 381 -3.79 7.38 -6.63
C SER A 381 -3.06 6.15 -7.18
N LYS A 382 -3.06 5.90 -8.50
CA LYS A 382 -2.35 4.76 -9.09
C LYS A 382 -0.85 5.04 -9.16
N THR A 383 -0.05 4.12 -8.61
CA THR A 383 1.41 4.24 -8.65
C THR A 383 2.01 3.58 -9.89
N GLY A 384 1.33 2.56 -10.43
CA GLY A 384 1.85 1.67 -11.47
C GLY A 384 2.85 0.62 -10.95
N LEU A 385 3.13 0.63 -9.65
CA LEU A 385 3.94 -0.39 -8.97
C LEU A 385 3.09 -1.62 -8.66
N PRO A 386 3.67 -2.83 -8.56
CA PRO A 386 2.92 -4.03 -8.18
C PRO A 386 2.70 -4.17 -6.66
N VAL A 387 2.75 -3.06 -5.91
CA VAL A 387 2.52 -3.00 -4.46
C VAL A 387 1.73 -1.75 -4.09
N HIS A 388 0.99 -1.81 -2.98
CA HIS A 388 0.43 -0.61 -2.36
C HIS A 388 1.50 0.13 -1.57
N ILE A 389 1.49 1.46 -1.61
CA ILE A 389 2.44 2.31 -0.88
C ILE A 389 1.69 3.29 -0.02
N SER A 390 1.98 3.26 1.27
CA SER A 390 1.57 4.26 2.26
C SER A 390 2.77 5.09 2.69
N GLY A 391 2.51 6.32 3.10
CA GLY A 391 3.53 7.15 3.71
C GLY A 391 2.91 8.35 4.39
N PHE A 392 3.72 9.02 5.21
CA PHE A 392 3.38 10.33 5.74
C PHE A 392 3.47 11.37 4.61
N PHE A 393 2.58 11.31 3.62
CA PHE A 393 2.64 12.19 2.45
C PHE A 393 1.97 13.53 2.72
N GLY A 394 2.59 14.61 2.23
CA GLY A 394 1.92 15.89 2.06
C GLY A 394 0.82 15.76 0.99
N LEU A 395 -0.41 16.13 1.32
CA LEU A 395 -1.55 16.05 0.42
C LEU A 395 -1.92 17.44 -0.14
N THR A 396 -2.67 17.44 -1.23
CA THR A 396 -3.37 18.63 -1.73
C THR A 396 -4.43 19.12 -0.74
N ASP A 397 -4.88 20.38 -0.85
CA ASP A 397 -5.80 20.99 0.12
C ASP A 397 -7.14 20.25 0.25
N ASN A 398 -7.59 19.59 -0.82
CA ASN A 398 -8.79 18.76 -0.83
C ASN A 398 -8.53 17.31 -0.34
N ARG A 399 -7.28 16.99 0.02
CA ARG A 399 -6.76 15.70 0.49
C ARG A 399 -7.05 14.51 -0.42
N ARG A 400 -7.24 14.75 -1.72
CA ARG A 400 -7.55 13.70 -2.70
C ARG A 400 -6.32 13.10 -3.36
N SER A 401 -5.18 13.81 -3.32
CA SER A 401 -3.94 13.38 -3.96
C SER A 401 -2.69 13.81 -3.22
N ILE A 402 -1.59 13.11 -3.50
CA ILE A 402 -0.26 13.47 -3.03
C ILE A 402 0.18 14.75 -3.75
N LYS A 403 0.74 15.68 -2.97
CA LYS A 403 1.27 16.93 -3.52
C LYS A 403 2.63 16.68 -4.19
N TRP A 404 2.75 17.03 -5.45
CA TRP A 404 4.00 16.92 -6.22
C TRP A 404 4.48 18.30 -6.64
N ARG A 405 5.76 18.42 -7.01
CA ARG A 405 6.29 19.70 -7.49
C ARG A 405 5.81 20.01 -8.89
N GLU A 406 5.23 21.19 -9.02
CA GLU A 406 4.86 21.78 -10.30
C GLU A 406 5.85 22.91 -10.68
N LEU A 407 5.82 23.33 -11.95
CA LEU A 407 6.78 24.30 -12.51
C LEU A 407 6.77 25.64 -11.75
N ASP A 408 5.61 26.06 -11.26
CA ASP A 408 5.37 27.29 -10.51
C ASP A 408 5.43 27.11 -8.98
N GLN A 409 5.29 25.88 -8.47
CA GLN A 409 5.28 25.54 -7.04
C GLN A 409 6.52 24.73 -6.58
N TRP A 410 7.67 24.95 -7.21
CA TRP A 410 8.88 24.15 -6.98
C TRP A 410 9.49 24.24 -5.56
N ARG A 411 9.06 25.21 -4.74
CA ARG A 411 9.53 25.42 -3.35
C ARG A 411 8.59 24.88 -2.28
N ASP A 412 7.46 24.26 -2.64
CA ASP A 412 6.53 23.75 -1.64
C ASP A 412 7.20 22.69 -0.75
N PRO A 413 7.31 22.92 0.58
CA PRO A 413 8.04 21.99 1.46
C PRO A 413 7.40 20.61 1.53
N ALA A 414 6.06 20.52 1.45
CA ALA A 414 5.34 19.25 1.50
C ALA A 414 5.53 18.44 0.21
N ALA A 415 5.59 19.10 -0.95
CA ALA A 415 5.93 18.45 -2.22
C ALA A 415 7.38 17.97 -2.23
N LEU A 416 8.33 18.78 -1.75
CA LEU A 416 9.73 18.38 -1.60
C LEU A 416 9.85 17.18 -0.66
N TRP A 417 9.16 17.20 0.48
CA TRP A 417 9.13 16.10 1.41
C TRP A 417 8.72 14.78 0.73
N ASN A 418 7.66 14.80 -0.08
CA ASN A 418 7.20 13.61 -0.81
C ASN A 418 8.27 13.08 -1.78
N GLU A 419 8.92 13.96 -2.57
CA GLU A 419 10.02 13.56 -3.45
C GLU A 419 11.17 12.90 -2.68
N PHE A 420 11.58 13.49 -1.55
CA PHE A 420 12.66 12.94 -0.73
C PHE A 420 12.27 11.61 -0.08
N LEU A 421 11.03 11.40 0.35
CA LEU A 421 10.56 10.11 0.84
C LEU A 421 10.62 9.02 -0.24
N VAL A 422 10.09 9.33 -1.42
CA VAL A 422 10.04 8.42 -2.58
C VAL A 422 11.45 8.03 -3.03
N LEU A 423 12.40 8.97 -2.98
CA LEU A 423 13.77 8.72 -3.41
C LEU A 423 14.63 7.99 -2.36
N ASN A 424 14.46 8.32 -1.06
CA ASN A 424 15.43 7.91 -0.03
C ASN A 424 14.93 6.79 0.90
N VAL A 425 13.62 6.62 1.05
CA VAL A 425 13.03 5.73 2.07
C VAL A 425 12.27 4.59 1.43
N VAL A 426 11.38 4.89 0.47
CA VAL A 426 10.57 3.89 -0.25
C VAL A 426 11.42 2.76 -0.87
N PRO A 427 12.53 3.03 -1.58
CA PRO A 427 13.25 1.97 -2.29
C PRO A 427 13.87 0.94 -1.34
N ARG A 428 14.41 1.39 -0.20
CA ARG A 428 15.03 0.50 0.79
C ARG A 428 14.01 -0.41 1.47
N ALA A 429 12.88 0.16 1.86
CA ALA A 429 11.81 -0.65 2.44
C ALA A 429 11.18 -1.62 1.43
N TYR A 430 11.08 -1.21 0.16
CA TYR A 430 10.59 -2.10 -0.88
C TYR A 430 11.58 -3.26 -1.13
N ALA A 431 12.88 -2.97 -1.14
CA ALA A 431 13.90 -4.02 -1.16
C ALA A 431 13.74 -4.96 0.04
N THR A 432 13.55 -4.43 1.27
CA THR A 432 13.31 -5.26 2.46
C THR A 432 12.10 -6.19 2.30
N LEU A 433 10.98 -5.70 1.76
CA LEU A 433 9.80 -6.54 1.53
C LEU A 433 10.10 -7.72 0.59
N ILE A 434 10.82 -7.48 -0.50
CA ILE A 434 11.19 -8.52 -1.48
C ILE A 434 12.18 -9.51 -0.86
N LEU A 435 13.18 -9.02 -0.13
CA LEU A 435 14.19 -9.85 0.53
C LEU A 435 13.56 -10.72 1.63
N ASP A 436 12.62 -10.19 2.41
CA ASP A 436 11.85 -10.94 3.41
C ASP A 436 11.02 -12.06 2.76
N CYS A 437 10.40 -11.81 1.59
CA CYS A 437 9.71 -12.87 0.83
C CYS A 437 10.67 -13.99 0.41
N ILE A 438 11.89 -13.65 -0.03
CA ILE A 438 12.93 -14.62 -0.39
C ILE A 438 13.34 -15.44 0.83
N GLU A 439 13.61 -14.79 1.96
CA GLU A 439 14.01 -15.46 3.20
C GLU A 439 12.91 -16.41 3.70
N ARG A 440 11.65 -15.99 3.70
CA ARG A 440 10.50 -16.84 4.09
C ARG A 440 10.36 -18.07 3.20
N LEU A 441 10.52 -17.89 1.89
CA LEU A 441 10.49 -18.99 0.92
C LEU A 441 11.63 -19.99 1.18
N GLN A 442 12.85 -19.51 1.44
CA GLN A 442 14.02 -20.36 1.71
C GLN A 442 13.92 -21.09 3.05
N ALA A 443 13.42 -20.42 4.08
CA ALA A 443 13.35 -20.97 5.43
C ALA A 443 12.19 -21.96 5.63
N GLY A 444 11.28 -22.10 4.64
CA GLY A 444 10.05 -22.86 4.80
C GLY A 444 9.16 -22.34 5.93
N ARG A 445 9.37 -21.09 6.35
CA ARG A 445 8.82 -20.48 7.59
C ARG A 445 7.34 -20.12 7.49
N SER A 446 6.64 -20.48 6.41
CA SER A 446 5.27 -20.02 6.20
C SER A 446 4.47 -21.03 5.37
N PRO A 447 4.09 -22.20 5.93
CA PRO A 447 3.17 -23.13 5.26
C PRO A 447 1.82 -22.48 4.89
N ASP A 448 1.45 -21.39 5.57
CA ASP A 448 0.21 -20.64 5.34
C ASP A 448 0.34 -19.50 4.30
N LEU A 449 1.54 -19.20 3.79
CA LEU A 449 1.74 -18.15 2.78
C LEU A 449 2.10 -18.78 1.42
N PRO A 450 1.32 -18.54 0.35
CA PRO A 450 1.55 -19.12 -0.97
C PRO A 450 2.67 -18.39 -1.73
N LEU A 451 3.89 -18.43 -1.19
CA LEU A 451 5.07 -17.84 -1.83
C LEU A 451 5.65 -18.80 -2.88
N SER A 452 6.02 -18.25 -4.03
CA SER A 452 6.79 -18.92 -5.07
C SER A 452 7.75 -17.94 -5.72
N VAL A 453 8.72 -18.46 -6.49
CA VAL A 453 9.67 -17.63 -7.25
C VAL A 453 8.92 -16.70 -8.22
N ASP A 454 7.86 -17.19 -8.86
CA ASP A 454 7.04 -16.40 -9.78
C ASP A 454 6.30 -15.27 -9.05
N VAL A 455 5.75 -15.54 -7.86
CA VAL A 455 5.11 -14.51 -7.02
C VAL A 455 6.13 -13.44 -6.63
N ILE A 456 7.34 -13.83 -6.19
CA ILE A 456 8.40 -12.89 -5.82
C ILE A 456 8.81 -12.03 -7.01
N TYR A 457 9.00 -12.63 -8.20
CA TYR A 457 9.33 -11.85 -9.40
C TYR A 457 8.19 -10.92 -9.83
N LYS A 458 6.91 -11.27 -9.63
CA LYS A 458 5.79 -10.35 -9.88
C LYS A 458 5.83 -9.10 -8.99
N LEU A 459 6.52 -9.13 -7.86
CA LEU A 459 6.72 -7.96 -6.99
C LEU A 459 7.70 -6.94 -7.56
N TRP A 460 8.50 -7.30 -8.56
CA TRP A 460 9.45 -6.37 -9.17
C TRP A 460 8.71 -5.36 -10.06
N PRO A 461 8.99 -4.06 -9.95
CA PRO A 461 8.38 -3.06 -10.81
C PRO A 461 8.68 -3.29 -12.30
N ASP A 462 7.64 -3.18 -13.13
CA ASP A 462 7.82 -3.02 -14.58
C ASP A 462 8.04 -1.55 -14.90
N VAL A 463 9.26 -1.22 -15.34
CA VAL A 463 9.71 0.13 -15.70
C VAL A 463 8.73 0.84 -16.64
N LYS A 464 8.04 0.11 -17.51
CA LYS A 464 7.10 0.69 -18.49
C LYS A 464 5.73 1.02 -17.89
N ARG A 465 5.38 0.43 -16.75
CA ARG A 465 4.07 0.60 -16.09
C ARG A 465 4.10 1.63 -14.97
N VAL A 466 5.27 1.94 -14.43
CA VAL A 466 5.42 2.90 -13.32
C VAL A 466 5.15 4.32 -13.78
N THR A 467 4.29 5.01 -13.04
CA THR A 467 3.89 6.40 -13.33
C THR A 467 5.01 7.39 -13.00
N ALA A 468 5.01 8.55 -13.65
CA ALA A 468 6.14 9.50 -13.64
C ALA A 468 6.64 9.88 -12.24
N HIS A 469 5.74 10.17 -11.29
CA HIS A 469 6.11 10.56 -9.92
C HIS A 469 6.75 9.43 -9.10
N TRP A 470 6.55 8.17 -9.52
CA TRP A 470 7.06 6.98 -8.84
C TRP A 470 8.27 6.35 -9.54
N GLN A 471 8.62 6.80 -10.76
CA GLN A 471 9.83 6.37 -11.46
C GLN A 471 11.13 6.58 -10.65
N PRO A 472 11.29 7.64 -9.84
CA PRO A 472 12.48 7.82 -9.00
C PRO A 472 12.75 6.68 -8.01
N VAL A 473 11.77 5.81 -7.73
CA VAL A 473 11.96 4.62 -6.89
C VAL A 473 12.84 3.56 -7.57
N LEU A 474 12.78 3.46 -8.90
CA LEU A 474 13.26 2.30 -9.66
C LEU A 474 14.77 2.09 -9.54
N GLU A 475 15.57 3.11 -9.83
CA GLU A 475 17.03 2.99 -9.84
C GLU A 475 17.61 2.69 -8.44
N PRO A 476 17.24 3.42 -7.37
CA PRO A 476 17.70 3.06 -6.02
C PRO A 476 17.21 1.69 -5.55
N LEU A 477 15.99 1.28 -5.94
CA LEU A 477 15.44 -0.03 -5.57
C LEU A 477 16.26 -1.15 -6.20
N PHE A 478 16.51 -1.08 -7.50
CA PHE A 478 17.29 -2.11 -8.19
C PHE A 478 18.73 -2.13 -7.71
N HIS A 479 19.33 -0.96 -7.46
CA HIS A 479 20.66 -0.88 -6.86
C HIS A 479 20.72 -1.56 -5.49
N GLU A 480 19.70 -1.40 -4.65
CA GLU A 480 19.60 -2.08 -3.36
C GLU A 480 19.43 -3.60 -3.54
N LEU A 481 18.48 -4.04 -4.38
CA LEU A 481 18.21 -5.46 -4.61
C LEU A 481 19.43 -6.23 -5.12
N PHE A 482 20.18 -5.66 -6.09
CA PHE A 482 21.33 -6.34 -6.68
C PHE A 482 22.57 -6.41 -5.78
N GLN A 483 22.54 -5.82 -4.58
CA GLN A 483 23.54 -6.09 -3.53
C GLN A 483 23.31 -7.45 -2.84
N HIS A 484 22.17 -8.10 -3.10
CA HIS A 484 21.77 -9.37 -2.48
C HIS A 484 21.61 -10.50 -3.51
N ALA A 485 21.46 -11.72 -3.01
CA ALA A 485 21.13 -12.89 -3.81
C ALA A 485 19.63 -12.89 -4.17
N VAL A 486 19.29 -12.27 -5.30
CA VAL A 486 17.90 -12.01 -5.70
C VAL A 486 17.51 -12.63 -7.06
N LEU A 487 18.40 -13.43 -7.64
CA LEU A 487 18.16 -14.14 -8.89
C LEU A 487 18.07 -15.64 -8.63
N TYR A 488 16.93 -16.25 -8.93
CA TYR A 488 16.73 -17.69 -8.77
C TYR A 488 17.36 -18.47 -9.91
N SER A 489 18.31 -19.35 -9.58
CA SER A 489 18.99 -20.22 -10.52
C SER A 489 18.15 -21.44 -10.85
N LEU A 490 18.37 -22.01 -12.05
CA LEU A 490 17.79 -23.30 -12.43
C LEU A 490 18.27 -24.45 -11.53
N SER A 491 19.37 -24.27 -10.77
CA SER A 491 19.84 -25.22 -9.76
C SER A 491 19.10 -25.12 -8.42
N GLY A 492 18.10 -24.24 -8.29
CA GLY A 492 17.22 -24.18 -7.13
C GLY A 492 17.68 -23.23 -6.01
N HIS A 493 18.58 -22.29 -6.30
CA HIS A 493 19.15 -21.38 -5.30
C HIS A 493 19.07 -19.92 -5.75
N TRP A 494 18.93 -19.01 -4.78
CA TRP A 494 19.07 -17.58 -5.03
C TRP A 494 20.55 -17.21 -5.13
N VAL A 495 20.93 -16.47 -6.18
CA VAL A 495 22.32 -16.08 -6.47
C VAL A 495 22.43 -14.57 -6.73
N PRO A 496 23.58 -13.96 -6.43
CA PRO A 496 23.82 -12.55 -6.74
C PRO A 496 24.12 -12.34 -8.24
N LEU A 497 24.02 -11.09 -8.70
CA LEU A 497 24.13 -10.73 -10.12
C LEU A 497 25.47 -11.16 -10.76
N GLU A 498 26.57 -11.13 -10.02
CA GLU A 498 27.91 -11.47 -10.51
C GLU A 498 28.07 -12.96 -10.83
N GLN A 499 27.26 -13.80 -10.20
CA GLN A 499 27.28 -15.25 -10.38
C GLN A 499 26.29 -15.70 -11.46
N ALA A 500 25.27 -14.91 -11.74
CA ALA A 500 24.21 -15.23 -12.69
C ALA A 500 24.70 -15.25 -14.15
N CYS A 501 24.28 -16.27 -14.89
CA CYS A 501 24.38 -16.35 -16.34
C CYS A 501 22.97 -16.44 -16.93
N PHE A 502 22.53 -15.41 -17.64
CA PHE A 502 21.15 -15.29 -18.11
C PHE A 502 20.92 -16.16 -19.35
N SER A 503 19.86 -16.98 -19.31
CA SER A 503 19.41 -17.78 -20.44
C SER A 503 18.12 -17.22 -21.03
N GLU A 504 18.12 -17.03 -22.35
CA GLU A 504 16.94 -16.73 -23.18
C GLU A 504 16.60 -17.92 -24.10
N LEU A 505 17.17 -19.10 -23.82
CA LEU A 505 17.02 -20.29 -24.67
C LEU A 505 15.60 -20.90 -24.56
N ASP A 506 15.10 -21.44 -25.67
CA ASP A 506 13.83 -22.15 -25.73
C ASP A 506 14.00 -23.63 -25.31
N GLU A 507 13.49 -24.00 -24.14
CA GLU A 507 13.55 -25.37 -23.58
C GLU A 507 12.71 -26.40 -24.35
N SER A 508 11.86 -25.97 -25.29
CA SER A 508 11.15 -26.90 -26.17
C SER A 508 12.13 -27.71 -27.04
N LEU A 509 13.29 -27.13 -27.35
CA LEU A 509 14.34 -27.75 -28.14
C LEU A 509 15.19 -28.69 -27.27
N ASP A 510 15.49 -29.89 -27.78
CA ASP A 510 16.35 -30.84 -27.06
C ASP A 510 17.78 -30.30 -26.88
N CYS A 511 18.30 -29.55 -27.86
CA CYS A 511 19.66 -29.01 -27.83
C CYS A 511 19.87 -28.01 -26.69
N THR A 512 18.90 -27.13 -26.44
CA THR A 512 18.96 -26.13 -25.37
C THR A 512 18.82 -26.79 -23.99
N ARG A 513 17.94 -27.79 -23.82
CA ARG A 513 17.82 -28.56 -22.57
C ARG A 513 19.15 -29.22 -22.20
N SER A 514 19.83 -29.83 -23.15
CA SER A 514 21.13 -30.46 -22.92
C SER A 514 22.23 -29.45 -22.57
N VAL A 515 22.21 -28.27 -23.19
CA VAL A 515 23.09 -27.15 -22.83
C VAL A 515 22.85 -26.69 -21.39
N LEU A 516 21.58 -26.46 -21.02
CA LEU A 516 21.23 -26.01 -19.66
C LEU A 516 21.64 -27.05 -18.61
N SER A 517 21.30 -28.32 -18.84
CA SER A 517 21.69 -29.45 -17.99
C SER A 517 23.21 -29.54 -17.81
N TYR A 518 23.97 -29.45 -18.90
CA TYR A 518 25.44 -29.47 -18.85
C TYR A 518 26.04 -28.29 -18.09
N LEU A 519 25.50 -27.08 -18.29
CA LEU A 519 25.96 -25.89 -17.59
C LEU A 519 25.70 -26.00 -16.08
N GLN A 520 24.54 -26.53 -15.69
CA GLN A 520 24.19 -26.79 -14.30
C GLN A 520 25.12 -27.84 -13.68
N SER A 521 25.35 -28.97 -14.35
CA SER A 521 26.26 -30.03 -13.87
C SER A 521 27.71 -29.55 -13.77
N SER A 522 28.09 -28.53 -14.56
CA SER A 522 29.40 -27.87 -14.52
C SER A 522 29.49 -26.77 -13.44
N GLY A 523 28.51 -26.68 -12.55
CA GLY A 523 28.47 -25.72 -11.44
C GLY A 523 28.22 -24.27 -11.87
N LYS A 524 27.66 -24.03 -13.07
CA LYS A 524 27.29 -22.68 -13.52
C LYS A 524 25.89 -22.33 -13.05
N GLN A 525 25.74 -21.10 -12.55
CA GLN A 525 24.46 -20.58 -12.09
C GLN A 525 23.70 -19.96 -13.26
N VAL A 526 22.97 -20.81 -13.99
CA VAL A 526 22.09 -20.35 -15.07
C VAL A 526 20.80 -19.81 -14.45
N VAL A 527 20.41 -18.61 -14.86
CA VAL A 527 19.24 -17.90 -14.35
C VAL A 527 18.29 -17.61 -15.51
N ARG A 528 17.00 -17.78 -15.25
CA ARG A 528 15.92 -17.34 -16.14
C ARG A 528 15.03 -16.39 -15.36
N VAL A 529 14.76 -15.22 -15.94
CA VAL A 529 13.92 -14.20 -15.30
C VAL A 529 12.84 -13.71 -16.25
N PRO A 530 11.68 -13.25 -15.74
CA PRO A 530 10.68 -12.55 -16.54
C PRO A 530 11.22 -11.29 -17.21
N ALA A 531 10.55 -10.83 -18.27
CA ALA A 531 10.99 -9.70 -19.09
C ALA A 531 11.18 -8.39 -18.29
N HIS A 532 10.32 -8.11 -17.30
CA HIS A 532 10.43 -6.90 -16.48
C HIS A 532 11.63 -6.97 -15.51
N VAL A 533 11.96 -8.14 -14.98
CA VAL A 533 13.18 -8.35 -14.18
C VAL A 533 14.43 -8.23 -15.07
N ALA A 534 14.39 -8.74 -16.30
CA ALA A 534 15.49 -8.54 -17.26
C ALA A 534 15.70 -7.05 -17.59
N ALA A 535 14.62 -6.26 -17.70
CA ALA A 535 14.70 -4.82 -17.86
C ALA A 535 15.30 -4.13 -16.61
N ALA A 536 14.96 -4.58 -15.41
CA ALA A 536 15.57 -4.10 -14.17
C ALA A 536 17.09 -4.37 -14.12
N VAL A 537 17.51 -5.56 -14.54
CA VAL A 537 18.94 -5.92 -14.67
C VAL A 537 19.64 -4.98 -15.66
N GLN A 538 19.02 -4.70 -16.81
CA GLN A 538 19.59 -3.77 -17.79
C GLN A 538 19.72 -2.35 -17.22
N LEU A 539 18.71 -1.86 -16.51
CA LEU A 539 18.74 -0.53 -15.89
C LEU A 539 19.87 -0.43 -14.85
N ALA A 540 20.01 -1.42 -13.97
CA ALA A 540 21.06 -1.44 -12.96
C ALA A 540 22.47 -1.68 -13.53
N ALA A 541 22.59 -2.47 -14.60
CA ALA A 541 23.87 -2.78 -15.25
C ALA A 541 24.35 -1.70 -16.23
N SER A 542 23.55 -0.65 -16.47
CA SER A 542 23.86 0.49 -17.34
C SER A 542 24.99 1.35 -16.74
N GLY A 543 26.21 0.82 -16.71
CA GLY A 543 27.40 1.47 -16.15
C GLY A 543 28.45 0.49 -15.61
N VAL A 544 28.10 -0.77 -15.34
CA VAL A 544 28.96 -1.73 -14.64
C VAL A 544 28.92 -3.10 -15.32
N ARG A 545 29.91 -3.35 -16.20
CA ARG A 545 30.21 -4.63 -16.93
C ARG A 545 29.04 -5.28 -17.69
N PRO A 546 29.30 -5.87 -18.87
CA PRO A 546 28.25 -6.60 -19.60
C PRO A 546 27.76 -7.81 -18.80
N VAL A 547 26.43 -7.95 -18.71
CA VAL A 547 25.75 -9.09 -18.09
C VAL A 547 26.12 -10.37 -18.85
N ARG A 548 26.46 -11.44 -18.12
CA ARG A 548 26.79 -12.74 -18.73
C ARG A 548 25.53 -13.39 -19.28
N LYS A 549 25.58 -13.79 -20.56
CA LYS A 549 24.51 -14.53 -21.24
C LYS A 549 24.99 -15.89 -21.69
N VAL A 550 24.07 -16.87 -21.68
CA VAL A 550 24.30 -18.17 -22.29
C VAL A 550 24.35 -17.98 -23.81
N THR A 551 25.53 -18.19 -24.39
CA THR A 551 25.79 -18.07 -25.83
C THR A 551 26.60 -19.27 -26.30
N PRO A 552 26.56 -19.63 -27.59
CA PRO A 552 27.41 -20.69 -28.15
C PRO A 552 28.89 -20.50 -27.78
N ALA A 553 29.42 -19.28 -27.93
CA ALA A 553 30.79 -18.92 -27.56
C ALA A 553 31.10 -19.17 -26.07
N TRP A 554 30.20 -18.75 -25.17
CA TRP A 554 30.40 -18.96 -23.74
C TRP A 554 30.31 -20.46 -23.38
N THR A 555 29.36 -21.20 -23.96
CA THR A 555 29.23 -22.65 -23.76
C THR A 555 30.49 -23.38 -24.21
N ARG A 556 31.10 -23.00 -25.36
CA ARG A 556 32.41 -23.52 -25.78
C ARG A 556 33.51 -23.26 -24.75
N GLN A 557 33.54 -22.06 -24.13
CA GLN A 557 34.51 -21.75 -23.08
C GLN A 557 34.33 -22.61 -21.82
N VAL A 558 33.08 -22.92 -21.45
CA VAL A 558 32.79 -23.82 -20.32
C VAL A 558 33.22 -25.24 -20.64
N LEU A 559 32.88 -25.75 -21.83
CA LEU A 559 33.27 -27.09 -22.32
C LEU A 559 34.78 -27.30 -22.29
N ARG A 560 35.58 -26.28 -22.63
CA ARG A 560 37.05 -26.36 -22.57
C ARG A 560 37.60 -26.49 -21.15
N LYS A 561 36.94 -25.86 -20.17
CA LYS A 561 37.42 -25.78 -18.78
C LYS A 561 36.96 -26.97 -17.94
N ALA A 562 35.77 -27.50 -18.23
CA ALA A 562 35.22 -28.67 -17.57
C ALA A 562 35.69 -29.93 -18.30
N ALA A 563 36.91 -30.38 -17.98
CA ALA A 563 37.67 -31.41 -18.70
C ALA A 563 37.04 -32.84 -18.75
N HIS A 564 35.80 -33.05 -18.29
CA HIS A 564 35.18 -34.37 -18.27
C HIS A 564 33.72 -34.34 -18.76
N LEU A 565 33.51 -34.69 -20.03
CA LEU A 565 32.22 -35.11 -20.58
C LEU A 565 31.90 -36.59 -20.28
N GLY A 566 32.60 -37.20 -19.31
CA GLY A 566 32.58 -38.66 -19.06
C GLY A 566 31.24 -39.22 -18.55
N GLY A 567 30.30 -38.36 -18.17
CA GLY A 567 28.93 -38.74 -17.79
C GLY A 567 27.84 -38.32 -18.78
N THR A 568 28.21 -37.69 -19.91
CA THR A 568 27.28 -37.13 -20.89
C THR A 568 27.00 -38.15 -22.00
N SER A 569 25.73 -38.43 -22.29
CA SER A 569 25.32 -39.40 -23.31
C SER A 569 25.73 -38.95 -24.72
N ALA A 570 25.81 -39.89 -25.67
CA ALA A 570 26.12 -39.58 -27.06
C ALA A 570 25.09 -38.61 -27.69
N ALA A 571 23.82 -38.73 -27.32
CA ALA A 571 22.75 -37.83 -27.77
C ALA A 571 22.95 -36.40 -27.25
N GLU A 572 23.25 -36.24 -25.95
CA GLU A 572 23.54 -34.95 -25.34
C GLU A 572 24.79 -34.29 -25.94
N LYS A 573 25.84 -35.07 -26.26
CA LYS A 573 27.03 -34.55 -26.94
C LYS A 573 26.71 -34.00 -28.33
N LEU A 574 25.85 -34.68 -29.10
CA LEU A 574 25.40 -34.19 -30.41
C LEU A 574 24.55 -32.91 -30.30
N GLN A 575 23.69 -32.86 -29.30
CA GLN A 575 22.86 -31.69 -28.97
C GLN A 575 23.69 -30.49 -28.51
N LEU A 576 24.73 -30.72 -27.70
CA LEU A 576 25.72 -29.71 -27.33
C LEU A 576 26.48 -29.20 -28.56
N LEU A 577 26.89 -30.12 -29.44
CA LEU A 577 27.55 -29.79 -30.71
C LEU A 577 26.65 -28.90 -31.59
N GLU A 578 25.38 -29.31 -31.79
CA GLU A 578 24.39 -28.54 -32.55
C GLU A 578 24.27 -27.11 -32.04
N PHE A 579 24.15 -26.93 -30.71
CA PHE A 579 24.06 -25.61 -30.11
C PHE A 579 25.34 -24.78 -30.32
N VAL A 580 26.53 -25.34 -30.08
CA VAL A 580 27.78 -24.59 -30.24
C VAL A 580 28.16 -24.30 -31.69
N LEU A 581 27.52 -24.95 -32.66
CA LEU A 581 27.66 -24.66 -34.09
C LEU A 581 26.72 -23.54 -34.58
N SER A 582 25.71 -23.16 -33.80
CA SER A 582 24.66 -22.23 -34.22
C SER A 582 25.15 -20.81 -34.55
N ASP A 583 26.31 -20.40 -34.02
CA ASP A 583 26.95 -19.12 -34.32
C ASP A 583 27.99 -19.19 -35.46
N GLN A 584 28.15 -20.36 -36.10
CA GLN A 584 29.04 -20.60 -37.24
C GLN A 584 30.53 -20.32 -36.96
N ALA A 585 30.94 -20.23 -35.70
CA ALA A 585 32.34 -19.99 -35.31
C ALA A 585 33.16 -21.31 -35.31
N TYR A 586 33.22 -22.00 -36.45
CA TYR A 586 33.79 -23.35 -36.55
C TYR A 586 35.27 -23.43 -36.14
N GLY A 587 36.04 -22.37 -36.35
CA GLY A 587 37.44 -22.29 -35.92
C GLY A 587 37.62 -22.38 -34.41
N GLU A 588 36.58 -22.06 -33.64
CA GLU A 588 36.56 -22.18 -32.17
C GLU A 588 36.13 -23.57 -31.69
N LEU A 589 36.04 -24.58 -32.54
CA LEU A 589 35.78 -25.95 -32.10
C LEU A 589 37.05 -26.70 -31.69
N LEU A 590 38.21 -26.22 -32.13
CA LEU A 590 39.51 -26.86 -31.86
C LEU A 590 39.69 -27.16 -30.36
N GLY A 591 40.03 -28.42 -30.08
CA GLY A 591 40.24 -28.99 -28.76
C GLY A 591 38.97 -29.48 -28.05
N LEU A 592 37.76 -29.27 -28.59
CA LEU A 592 36.51 -29.76 -27.98
C LEU A 592 36.25 -31.23 -28.35
N GLU A 593 36.07 -32.11 -27.36
CA GLU A 593 35.76 -33.54 -27.53
C GLU A 593 34.29 -33.80 -27.90
N LEU A 594 33.86 -33.19 -29.02
CA LEU A 594 32.49 -33.26 -29.52
C LEU A 594 32.41 -33.81 -30.96
N LEU A 595 33.51 -34.24 -31.58
CA LEU A 595 33.48 -34.83 -32.92
C LEU A 595 33.05 -36.31 -32.85
N PRO A 596 31.86 -36.69 -33.35
CA PRO A 596 31.39 -38.08 -33.29
C PRO A 596 32.13 -38.99 -34.28
N LEU A 597 32.52 -40.18 -33.83
CA LEU A 597 33.11 -41.24 -34.65
C LEU A 597 32.09 -42.34 -34.96
N GLN A 598 32.42 -43.19 -35.95
CA GLN A 598 31.56 -44.31 -36.38
C GLN A 598 31.27 -45.33 -35.28
N ASN A 599 32.25 -45.60 -34.43
CA ASN A 599 32.15 -46.52 -33.30
C ASN A 599 31.31 -45.94 -32.14
N GLY A 600 30.74 -44.74 -32.28
CA GLY A 600 29.97 -44.06 -31.25
C GLY A 600 30.80 -43.32 -30.21
N SER A 601 32.13 -43.35 -30.28
CA SER A 601 33.00 -42.53 -29.44
C SER A 601 33.11 -41.10 -29.96
N PHE A 602 33.62 -40.20 -29.13
CA PHE A 602 33.86 -38.80 -29.49
C PHE A 602 35.35 -38.50 -29.38
N VAL A 603 35.85 -37.63 -30.27
CA VAL A 603 37.25 -37.19 -30.28
C VAL A 603 37.32 -35.66 -30.31
N PRO A 604 38.45 -35.04 -29.92
CA PRO A 604 38.63 -33.61 -30.03
C PRO A 604 38.74 -33.17 -31.49
N PHE A 605 38.19 -32.01 -31.84
CA PHE A 605 38.50 -31.34 -33.10
C PHE A 605 39.99 -30.95 -33.13
N SER A 606 40.73 -31.41 -34.12
CA SER A 606 42.15 -31.11 -34.32
C SER A 606 42.41 -30.36 -35.63
N SER A 607 43.50 -29.60 -35.68
CA SER A 607 44.00 -28.93 -36.90
C SER A 607 45.15 -29.68 -37.57
N SER A 608 45.64 -30.75 -36.95
CA SER A 608 46.77 -31.54 -37.45
C SER A 608 46.31 -32.50 -38.54
N VAL A 609 46.72 -32.21 -39.78
CA VAL A 609 46.54 -33.12 -40.91
C VAL A 609 47.76 -34.06 -40.94
N SER A 610 47.64 -35.23 -40.33
CA SER A 610 48.48 -36.38 -40.68
C SER A 610 47.63 -37.33 -41.54
N ASP A 611 48.23 -38.08 -42.48
CA ASP A 611 47.51 -39.05 -43.33
C ASP A 611 46.79 -40.16 -42.51
N GLN A 612 47.08 -40.27 -41.21
CA GLN A 612 46.42 -41.19 -40.28
C GLN A 612 45.18 -40.59 -39.58
N ASP A 613 44.94 -39.27 -39.71
CA ASP A 613 43.84 -38.52 -39.06
C ASP A 613 42.71 -38.13 -40.04
N VAL A 614 42.62 -38.79 -41.20
CA VAL A 614 41.59 -38.48 -42.21
C VAL A 614 40.20 -38.87 -41.70
N VAL A 615 39.40 -37.85 -41.34
CA VAL A 615 38.00 -38.02 -40.93
C VAL A 615 37.11 -38.07 -42.18
N TYR A 616 36.50 -39.21 -42.44
CA TYR A 616 35.56 -39.39 -43.55
C TYR A 616 34.14 -39.01 -43.11
N ILE A 617 33.59 -37.95 -43.70
CA ILE A 617 32.23 -37.47 -43.45
C ILE A 617 31.31 -38.03 -44.53
N SER A 618 30.33 -38.85 -44.14
CA SER A 618 29.29 -39.30 -45.05
C SER A 618 28.33 -38.14 -45.37
N SER A 619 28.00 -37.96 -46.64
CA SER A 619 26.99 -36.99 -47.10
C SER A 619 25.92 -37.71 -47.93
N GLU A 620 24.83 -37.03 -48.29
CA GLU A 620 23.85 -37.60 -49.23
C GLU A 620 24.48 -37.99 -50.57
N SER A 621 25.51 -37.25 -50.99
CA SER A 621 26.32 -37.48 -52.19
C SER A 621 27.29 -38.65 -52.05
N TYR A 622 27.73 -38.94 -50.82
CA TYR A 622 28.70 -39.99 -50.49
C TYR A 622 28.21 -40.78 -49.26
N PRO A 623 27.16 -41.59 -49.41
CA PRO A 623 26.55 -42.30 -48.29
C PRO A 623 27.47 -43.41 -47.79
N ARG A 624 27.36 -43.68 -46.49
CA ARG A 624 28.21 -44.62 -45.73
C ARG A 624 28.09 -46.08 -46.16
N TYR A 625 27.03 -46.40 -46.90
CA TYR A 625 26.73 -47.73 -47.42
C TYR A 625 26.54 -47.61 -48.93
N ALA A 626 27.06 -48.58 -49.68
CA ALA A 626 26.76 -48.68 -51.10
C ALA A 626 25.24 -48.78 -51.28
N ARG A 627 24.62 -47.81 -51.97
CA ARG A 627 23.24 -47.95 -52.43
C ARG A 627 23.21 -49.18 -53.34
N THR A 628 22.50 -50.23 -52.94
CA THR A 628 21.97 -51.17 -53.93
C THR A 628 21.15 -50.34 -54.93
N PRO A 629 21.36 -50.51 -56.25
CA PRO A 629 20.91 -49.54 -57.23
C PRO A 629 19.38 -49.50 -57.27
N PRO A 630 18.73 -48.34 -57.09
CA PRO A 630 17.36 -48.18 -57.51
C PRO A 630 17.35 -47.85 -59.01
N SER A 631 16.55 -48.61 -59.76
CA SER A 631 15.99 -48.15 -61.03
C SER A 631 15.45 -46.72 -60.87
N ALA A 632 15.91 -45.80 -61.73
CA ALA A 632 15.59 -44.37 -61.78
C ALA A 632 14.09 -44.08 -62.05
N PRO A 633 13.64 -42.79 -62.12
CA PRO A 633 13.84 -41.64 -61.21
C PRO A 633 12.53 -40.86 -60.90
N ALA A 634 12.48 -40.06 -59.82
CA ALA A 634 11.65 -38.83 -59.77
C ALA A 634 12.05 -37.86 -58.64
N ARG A 635 12.74 -36.78 -59.07
CA ARG A 635 12.69 -35.36 -58.66
C ARG A 635 12.31 -34.89 -57.23
N THR A 636 13.15 -33.93 -56.79
CA THR A 636 12.90 -32.71 -55.95
C THR A 636 12.57 -32.93 -54.47
N SER A 637 13.10 -32.22 -53.47
CA SER A 637 13.97 -31.03 -53.41
C SER A 637 14.39 -30.77 -51.94
N SER A 638 15.67 -30.44 -51.74
CA SER A 638 16.23 -29.46 -50.78
C SER A 638 15.86 -29.50 -49.27
N ARG A 639 16.86 -29.81 -48.43
CA ARG A 639 17.46 -28.93 -47.39
C ARG A 639 18.58 -29.73 -46.67
N LEU A 640 19.84 -29.61 -47.12
CA LEU A 640 20.89 -28.73 -46.59
C LEU A 640 21.13 -28.86 -45.08
N LEU A 641 22.25 -29.53 -44.75
CA LEU A 641 23.27 -29.09 -43.80
C LEU A 641 24.55 -28.80 -44.60
#